data_AF-A0A836JXJ0-F1
#
_entry.id   AF-A0A836JXJ0-F1
#
_cell.length_a   1.000
_cell.length_b   1.000
_cell.length_c   1.000
_cell.angle_alpha   90.00
_cell.angle_beta   90.00
_cell.angle_gamma   90.00
#
_symmetry.space_group_name_H-M   'P 1'
#
loop_
_entity.id
_entity.type
_entity.pdbx_description
1 polymer ?
#
loop_
_entity_poly.entity_id
_entity_poly.type
_entity_poly.pdbx_seq_one_letter_code
_entity_poly.pdbx_strand_id
1 'polypeptide(L)'
;VLTNSASSKREILQQIISSNKENMIPLLKNYCYSFGFNFNDCLLHYLQVLLKTWNPTITISNTSVNKELLICKEEVDELRKKCNAVVAQIEDISILKQCMSTLWQHITFYHYEVFIILMDLIGDKDIGKRNYLCFLQNYTRSGPPTSMEHDEWVQLNPGHSTLPPIAQWRLPFLLKVDIWKIITPELNLKTYDKWLDIAPVLNLEAHLICSLAIKGEVAKEWANNSIESKNTTWSLYSRNSTLLKDSKKCIQQLTDSDGFYYGTAALYHIVNYTPPGADRVAAAKECYEYAQLAAQNSTKFKEGKELEVRLEKDEYLALIDHPSKLVYALYNDESIPLRYRTATKYRPDINAAVNELGKLFSLNTIKLRMDLLEEWLQSNARYTELSQSFTETFLAPKESDQNTDCEDNLLKICYMLEYGDMDLFAQFLINIGFGDRHGNTEYNCNVRYRVFQILQTVVDTSTLEELTKQDICTFRKYMKSLQYIGKLESLGLCYSIDSFETCCKRELVQILWKSQRHLPYALSVIAQICVEFEINDILLWDNTLTQMTKLRMVVSDLKKVLLQLRNKNVIVNCNGYKMGWQLIISEPFSEMDINPNLEQIDNCIEAVCLLYSCPVAHELDFTVIVRNCFQSKQAYLAAALLPFLNDAENKFVLETINQKCQIEKLIEDLNHLSSKGVLTITHVSCNTFLFIQNVY
;
A
#
# COMPACT_ATOMS: atom_id res chain seq x y z
N VAL A 1 -62.11 10.93 -66.05
CA VAL A 1 -62.97 9.78 -65.66
C VAL A 1 -62.53 9.34 -64.28
N LEU A 2 -63.14 9.90 -63.23
CA LEU A 2 -62.98 9.41 -61.85
C LEU A 2 -63.87 8.19 -61.72
N THR A 3 -63.28 7.00 -61.65
CA THR A 3 -63.99 5.77 -61.33
C THR A 3 -64.57 5.91 -59.92
N ASN A 4 -65.90 5.94 -59.87
CA ASN A 4 -66.71 6.14 -58.66
C ASN A 4 -66.78 4.85 -57.83
N SER A 5 -65.63 4.25 -57.48
CA SER A 5 -65.56 3.01 -56.69
C SER A 5 -65.56 3.32 -55.19
N ALA A 6 -66.07 2.37 -54.40
CA ALA A 6 -66.06 2.49 -52.94
C ALA A 6 -64.63 2.57 -52.34
N SER A 7 -63.62 2.04 -53.05
CA SER A 7 -62.21 2.11 -52.64
C SER A 7 -61.65 3.54 -52.76
N SER A 8 -61.89 4.24 -53.86
CA SER A 8 -61.41 5.61 -54.06
C SER A 8 -62.06 6.60 -53.07
N LYS A 9 -63.32 6.37 -52.68
CA LYS A 9 -63.98 7.15 -51.62
C LYS A 9 -63.35 6.92 -50.23
N ARG A 10 -62.89 5.69 -49.94
CA ARG A 10 -62.16 5.39 -48.70
C ARG A 10 -60.75 5.99 -48.69
N GLU A 11 -60.05 6.00 -49.82
CA GLU A 11 -58.74 6.67 -49.95
C GLU A 11 -58.84 8.17 -49.71
N ILE A 12 -59.87 8.82 -50.27
CA ILE A 12 -60.13 10.25 -50.03
C ILE A 12 -60.47 10.51 -48.55
N LEU A 13 -61.29 9.65 -47.92
CA LEU A 13 -61.58 9.74 -46.49
C LEU A 13 -60.29 9.62 -45.64
N GLN A 14 -59.42 8.68 -45.98
CA GLN A 14 -58.12 8.52 -45.32
C GLN A 14 -57.20 9.74 -45.51
N GLN A 15 -57.17 10.33 -46.71
CA GLN A 15 -56.43 11.56 -46.97
C GLN A 15 -57.00 12.76 -46.18
N ILE A 16 -58.34 12.87 -46.09
CA ILE A 16 -59.01 13.90 -45.29
C ILE A 16 -58.62 13.74 -43.82
N ILE A 17 -58.73 12.53 -43.28
CA ILE A 17 -58.34 12.19 -41.90
C ILE A 17 -56.85 12.48 -41.63
N SER A 18 -55.97 12.17 -42.59
CA SER A 18 -54.52 12.38 -42.46
C SER A 18 -54.10 13.85 -42.54
N SER A 19 -54.93 14.73 -43.11
CA SER A 19 -54.63 16.16 -43.28
C SER A 19 -54.76 17.00 -42.01
N ASN A 20 -55.43 16.47 -40.98
CA ASN A 20 -55.59 17.03 -39.63
C ASN A 20 -55.81 18.56 -39.54
N LYS A 21 -56.68 19.11 -40.40
CA LYS A 21 -56.98 20.56 -40.44
C LYS A 21 -57.97 20.99 -39.35
N GLU A 22 -58.10 22.30 -39.12
CA GLU A 22 -59.15 22.85 -38.26
C GLU A 22 -60.55 22.57 -38.86
N ASN A 23 -61.56 22.38 -37.99
CA ASN A 23 -62.95 22.05 -38.37
C ASN A 23 -63.18 20.69 -39.05
N MET A 24 -62.42 19.66 -38.68
CA MET A 24 -62.55 18.31 -39.22
C MET A 24 -63.85 17.57 -38.83
N ILE A 25 -64.40 17.78 -37.63
CA ILE A 25 -65.61 17.08 -37.18
C ILE A 25 -66.83 17.39 -38.07
N PRO A 26 -67.16 18.67 -38.39
CA PRO A 26 -68.22 19.00 -39.35
C PRO A 26 -67.95 18.48 -40.77
N LEU A 27 -66.69 18.52 -41.22
CA LEU A 27 -66.29 18.03 -42.54
C LEU A 27 -66.50 16.51 -42.68
N LEU A 28 -66.07 15.75 -41.66
CA LEU A 28 -66.30 14.31 -41.59
C LEU A 28 -67.79 14.00 -41.55
N LYS A 29 -68.59 14.76 -40.79
CA LYS A 29 -70.05 14.58 -40.72
C LYS A 29 -70.72 14.75 -42.09
N ASN A 30 -70.38 15.81 -42.80
CA ASN A 30 -70.90 16.07 -44.15
C ASN A 30 -70.46 15.00 -45.16
N TYR A 31 -69.20 14.54 -45.05
CA TYR A 31 -68.67 13.50 -45.92
C TYR A 31 -69.32 12.14 -45.67
N CYS A 32 -69.47 11.73 -44.40
CA CYS A 32 -70.15 10.50 -44.01
C CYS A 32 -71.62 10.49 -44.47
N TYR A 33 -72.33 11.61 -44.29
CA TYR A 33 -73.72 11.75 -44.74
C TYR A 33 -73.85 11.67 -46.26
N SER A 34 -72.94 12.28 -47.02
CA SER A 34 -72.98 12.31 -48.48
C SER A 34 -72.63 10.97 -49.14
N PHE A 35 -71.82 10.13 -48.48
CA PHE A 35 -71.31 8.89 -49.04
C PHE A 35 -71.76 7.61 -48.30
N GLY A 36 -72.59 7.74 -47.25
CA GLY A 36 -73.18 6.61 -46.53
C GLY A 36 -72.20 5.86 -45.61
N PHE A 37 -71.16 6.51 -45.10
CA PHE A 37 -70.24 5.90 -44.13
C PHE A 37 -70.78 6.03 -42.70
N ASN A 38 -70.51 5.03 -41.84
CA ASN A 38 -70.81 5.11 -40.42
C ASN A 38 -69.96 6.22 -39.78
N PHE A 39 -70.63 7.22 -39.21
CA PHE A 39 -69.99 8.37 -38.61
C PHE A 39 -69.15 7.99 -37.37
N ASN A 40 -69.62 7.07 -36.54
CA ASN A 40 -68.89 6.60 -35.36
C ASN A 40 -67.59 5.90 -35.76
N ASP A 41 -67.60 5.05 -36.78
CA ASP A 41 -66.39 4.37 -37.27
C ASP A 41 -65.37 5.36 -37.84
N CYS A 42 -65.84 6.42 -38.51
CA CYS A 42 -64.97 7.47 -39.04
C CYS A 42 -64.36 8.34 -37.94
N LEU A 43 -65.13 8.66 -36.88
CA LEU A 43 -64.63 9.37 -35.70
C LEU A 43 -63.60 8.53 -34.93
N LEU A 44 -63.84 7.22 -34.78
CA LEU A 44 -62.88 6.31 -34.18
C LEU A 44 -61.59 6.23 -35.02
N HIS A 45 -61.70 6.11 -36.34
CA HIS A 45 -60.53 6.11 -37.22
C HIS A 45 -59.77 7.45 -37.18
N TYR A 46 -60.48 8.57 -37.12
CA TYR A 46 -59.88 9.90 -36.94
C TYR A 46 -59.15 10.01 -35.61
N LEU A 47 -59.75 9.52 -34.52
CA LEU A 47 -59.12 9.49 -33.19
C LEU A 47 -57.88 8.59 -33.15
N GLN A 48 -57.92 7.44 -33.83
CA GLN A 48 -56.78 6.55 -33.99
C GLN A 48 -55.61 7.25 -34.69
N VAL A 49 -55.89 7.98 -35.79
CA VAL A 49 -54.86 8.71 -36.52
C VAL A 49 -54.30 9.85 -35.68
N LEU A 50 -55.16 10.67 -35.04
CA LEU A 50 -54.75 11.76 -34.15
C LEU A 50 -53.75 11.32 -33.08
N LEU A 51 -54.03 10.22 -32.39
CA LEU A 51 -53.19 9.73 -31.29
C LEU A 51 -51.91 9.03 -31.79
N LYS A 52 -51.95 8.34 -32.93
CA LYS A 52 -50.78 7.67 -33.52
C LYS A 52 -49.79 8.63 -34.17
N THR A 53 -50.28 9.68 -34.81
CA THR A 53 -49.43 10.63 -35.55
C THR A 53 -48.97 11.81 -34.69
N TRP A 54 -49.36 11.86 -33.42
CA TRP A 54 -48.94 12.94 -32.53
C TRP A 54 -47.44 12.82 -32.24
N ASN A 55 -46.72 13.90 -32.54
CA ASN A 55 -45.30 14.06 -32.23
C ASN A 55 -45.13 15.43 -31.55
N PRO A 56 -44.71 15.46 -30.27
CA PRO A 56 -44.53 16.71 -29.53
C PRO A 56 -43.34 17.51 -30.04
N THR A 57 -43.41 18.84 -29.96
CA THR A 57 -42.19 19.66 -30.03
C THR A 57 -41.36 19.48 -28.75
N ILE A 58 -40.10 19.11 -28.93
CA ILE A 58 -39.16 18.82 -27.85
C ILE A 58 -38.31 20.07 -27.61
N THR A 59 -38.41 20.64 -26.39
CA THR A 59 -37.54 21.74 -25.95
C THR A 59 -36.60 21.26 -24.85
N ILE A 60 -35.33 21.64 -24.92
CA ILE A 60 -34.31 21.27 -23.92
C ILE A 60 -34.01 22.51 -23.11
N SER A 61 -34.39 22.53 -21.83
CA SER A 61 -34.03 23.61 -20.91
C SER A 61 -32.66 23.36 -20.29
N ASN A 62 -31.76 24.34 -20.40
CA ASN A 62 -30.41 24.32 -19.82
C ASN A 62 -30.34 25.06 -18.48
N THR A 63 -31.33 24.90 -17.62
CA THR A 63 -31.38 25.58 -16.32
C THR A 63 -30.71 24.72 -15.24
N SER A 64 -29.39 24.91 -15.07
CA SER A 64 -28.53 24.41 -13.98
C SER A 64 -28.49 22.89 -13.73
N VAL A 65 -27.33 22.30 -14.03
CA VAL A 65 -26.83 20.96 -13.66
C VAL A 65 -27.53 19.76 -14.31
N ASN A 66 -28.85 19.78 -14.51
CA ASN A 66 -29.59 18.71 -15.19
C ASN A 66 -30.25 19.21 -16.47
N LYS A 67 -30.03 18.50 -17.58
CA LYS A 67 -30.75 18.74 -18.84
C LYS A 67 -32.13 18.10 -18.70
N GLU A 68 -33.18 18.90 -18.81
CA GLU A 68 -34.57 18.42 -18.71
C GLU A 68 -35.26 18.55 -20.06
N LEU A 69 -35.99 17.49 -20.44
CA LEU A 69 -36.82 17.47 -21.64
C LEU A 69 -38.19 18.05 -21.28
N LEU A 70 -38.54 19.19 -21.88
CA LEU A 70 -39.84 19.83 -21.72
C LEU A 70 -40.68 19.62 -22.97
N ILE A 71 -41.86 19.01 -22.77
CA ILE A 71 -42.92 18.93 -23.78
C ILE A 71 -43.83 20.14 -23.62
N CYS A 72 -44.20 20.77 -24.74
CA CYS A 72 -45.13 21.89 -24.75
C CYS A 72 -46.49 21.50 -24.16
N LYS A 73 -46.86 22.06 -23.00
CA LYS A 73 -48.14 21.79 -22.34
C LYS A 73 -49.33 22.22 -23.20
N GLU A 74 -49.17 23.29 -23.98
CA GLU A 74 -50.21 23.81 -24.86
C GLU A 74 -50.58 22.80 -25.96
N GLU A 75 -49.60 22.11 -26.56
CA GLU A 75 -49.85 21.06 -27.56
C GLU A 75 -50.61 19.85 -26.98
N VAL A 76 -50.29 19.49 -25.73
CA VAL A 76 -50.96 18.40 -25.02
C VAL A 76 -52.39 18.78 -24.69
N ASP A 77 -52.62 20.02 -24.26
CA ASP A 77 -53.96 20.54 -23.96
C ASP A 77 -54.81 20.70 -25.22
N GLU A 78 -54.21 21.10 -26.34
CA GLU A 78 -54.88 21.12 -27.64
C GLU A 78 -55.27 19.71 -28.10
N LEU A 79 -54.36 18.74 -27.99
CA LEU A 79 -54.64 17.34 -28.30
C LEU A 79 -55.79 16.82 -27.43
N ARG A 80 -55.75 17.09 -26.13
CA ARG A 80 -56.80 16.73 -25.17
C ARG A 80 -58.15 17.35 -25.54
N LYS A 81 -58.19 18.63 -25.89
CA LYS A 81 -59.41 19.33 -26.35
C LYS A 81 -59.97 18.69 -27.63
N LYS A 82 -59.11 18.41 -28.62
CA LYS A 82 -59.51 17.74 -29.87
C LYS A 82 -60.08 16.34 -29.61
N CYS A 83 -59.43 15.55 -28.76
CA CYS A 83 -59.91 14.21 -28.41
C CYS A 83 -61.25 14.25 -27.67
N ASN A 84 -61.40 15.15 -26.69
CA ASN A 84 -62.67 15.33 -25.97
C ASN A 84 -63.80 15.77 -26.90
N ALA A 85 -63.53 16.65 -27.88
CA ALA A 85 -64.51 17.07 -28.87
C ALA A 85 -64.97 15.93 -29.78
N VAL A 86 -64.07 15.00 -30.14
CA VAL A 86 -64.40 13.79 -30.91
C VAL A 86 -65.22 12.81 -30.07
N VAL A 87 -64.80 12.54 -28.83
CA VAL A 87 -65.49 11.59 -27.93
C VAL A 87 -66.90 12.07 -27.56
N ALA A 88 -67.12 13.37 -27.42
CA ALA A 88 -68.45 13.94 -27.15
C ALA A 88 -69.48 13.68 -28.28
N GLN A 89 -69.03 13.32 -29.49
CA GLN A 89 -69.89 13.02 -30.64
C GLN A 89 -70.12 11.51 -30.84
N ILE A 90 -69.49 10.66 -30.02
CA ILE A 90 -69.60 9.20 -30.11
C ILE A 90 -70.71 8.74 -29.16
N GLU A 91 -71.73 8.09 -29.72
CA GLU A 91 -72.91 7.63 -28.96
C GLU A 91 -72.62 6.34 -28.15
N ASP A 92 -71.68 5.50 -28.59
CA ASP A 92 -71.38 4.20 -27.97
C ASP A 92 -70.01 4.16 -27.26
N ILE A 93 -70.05 4.23 -25.93
CA ILE A 93 -68.89 4.19 -25.04
C ILE A 93 -68.23 2.79 -25.02
N SER A 94 -68.96 1.72 -25.32
CA SER A 94 -68.42 0.35 -25.30
C SER A 94 -67.49 0.10 -26.48
N ILE A 95 -67.87 0.55 -27.67
CA ILE A 95 -67.03 0.49 -28.89
C ILE A 95 -65.79 1.36 -28.72
N LEU A 96 -65.94 2.53 -28.07
CA LEU A 96 -64.81 3.38 -27.70
C LEU A 96 -63.81 2.63 -26.83
N LYS A 97 -64.25 1.97 -25.74
CA LYS A 97 -63.35 1.20 -24.86
C LYS A 97 -62.63 0.07 -25.59
N GLN A 98 -63.32 -0.66 -26.46
CA GLN A 98 -62.70 -1.72 -27.25
C GLN A 98 -61.64 -1.16 -28.22
N CYS A 99 -61.96 -0.08 -28.92
CA CYS A 99 -61.03 0.61 -29.83
C CYS A 99 -59.82 1.19 -29.08
N MET A 100 -60.01 1.72 -27.86
CA MET A 100 -58.91 2.23 -27.04
C MET A 100 -57.99 1.12 -26.54
N SER A 101 -58.53 -0.06 -26.24
CA SER A 101 -57.72 -1.22 -25.85
C SER A 101 -56.81 -1.72 -26.97
N THR A 102 -57.28 -1.66 -28.23
CA THR A 102 -56.45 -2.02 -29.39
C THR A 102 -55.46 -0.91 -29.72
N LEU A 103 -55.86 0.36 -29.58
CA LEU A 103 -54.97 1.51 -29.77
C LEU A 103 -53.80 1.54 -28.80
N TRP A 104 -54.02 1.12 -27.55
CA TRP A 104 -52.99 1.10 -26.51
C TRP A 104 -51.71 0.36 -26.94
N GLN A 105 -51.85 -0.69 -27.75
CA GLN A 105 -50.73 -1.50 -28.23
C GLN A 105 -49.97 -0.90 -29.42
N HIS A 106 -50.51 0.16 -30.03
CA HIS A 106 -49.97 0.76 -31.26
C HIS A 106 -49.48 2.20 -31.05
N ILE A 107 -49.46 2.68 -29.81
CA ILE A 107 -48.96 4.01 -29.46
C ILE A 107 -47.49 3.90 -29.08
N THR A 108 -46.71 4.89 -29.50
CA THR A 108 -45.31 5.03 -29.11
C THR A 108 -45.18 5.05 -27.59
N PHE A 109 -44.45 4.07 -27.04
CA PHE A 109 -44.25 3.90 -25.59
C PHE A 109 -43.45 5.02 -24.90
N TYR A 110 -43.02 6.06 -25.63
CA TYR A 110 -42.42 7.28 -25.09
C TYR A 110 -43.42 8.46 -24.91
N HIS A 111 -44.62 8.35 -25.49
CA HIS A 111 -45.63 9.41 -25.49
C HIS A 111 -46.59 9.24 -24.30
N TYR A 112 -46.07 9.42 -23.08
CA TYR A 112 -46.82 9.23 -21.82
C TYR A 112 -48.11 10.06 -21.76
N GLU A 113 -48.08 11.26 -22.33
CA GLU A 113 -49.19 12.20 -22.41
C GLU A 113 -50.40 11.57 -23.12
N VAL A 114 -50.14 10.82 -24.19
CA VAL A 114 -51.17 10.11 -24.98
C VAL A 114 -51.80 9.01 -24.14
N PHE A 115 -51.01 8.25 -23.37
CA PHE A 115 -51.54 7.23 -22.45
C PHE A 115 -52.41 7.84 -21.35
N ILE A 116 -51.99 8.97 -20.77
CA ILE A 116 -52.79 9.67 -19.74
C ILE A 116 -54.11 10.16 -20.33
N ILE A 117 -54.09 10.77 -21.53
CA ILE A 117 -55.30 11.18 -22.24
C ILE A 117 -56.20 9.97 -22.51
N LEU A 118 -55.64 8.86 -22.98
CA LEU A 118 -56.39 7.63 -23.20
C LEU A 118 -57.08 7.13 -21.93
N MET A 119 -56.37 7.11 -20.80
CA MET A 119 -56.93 6.73 -19.50
C MET A 119 -58.06 7.67 -19.08
N ASP A 120 -57.90 8.99 -19.28
CA ASP A 120 -58.92 9.99 -18.99
C ASP A 120 -60.18 9.78 -19.86
N LEU A 121 -60.02 9.48 -21.16
CA LEU A 121 -61.14 9.28 -22.10
C LEU A 121 -61.96 8.03 -21.80
N ILE A 122 -61.31 6.93 -21.38
CA ILE A 122 -62.01 5.67 -21.04
C ILE A 122 -62.49 5.61 -19.59
N GLY A 123 -62.10 6.59 -18.76
CA GLY A 123 -62.37 6.63 -17.33
C GLY A 123 -61.64 5.54 -16.54
N ASP A 124 -60.42 5.17 -16.95
CA ASP A 124 -59.60 4.18 -16.25
C ASP A 124 -59.11 4.75 -14.91
N LYS A 125 -59.38 4.01 -13.83
CA LYS A 125 -59.03 4.37 -12.45
C LYS A 125 -57.80 3.64 -11.94
N ASP A 126 -57.02 2.99 -12.81
CA ASP A 126 -55.76 2.34 -12.42
C ASP A 126 -54.73 3.38 -11.94
N ILE A 127 -54.70 3.58 -10.62
CA ILE A 127 -53.81 4.52 -9.93
C ILE A 127 -52.34 4.10 -10.12
N GLY A 128 -52.04 2.80 -10.19
CA GLY A 128 -50.68 2.28 -10.33
C GLY A 128 -50.06 2.67 -11.67
N LYS A 129 -50.78 2.42 -12.78
CA LYS A 129 -50.34 2.83 -14.12
C LYS A 129 -50.18 4.35 -14.23
N ARG A 130 -51.11 5.11 -13.65
CA ARG A 130 -51.04 6.58 -13.66
C ARG A 130 -49.83 7.09 -12.91
N ASN A 131 -49.57 6.57 -11.71
CA ASN A 131 -48.39 6.94 -10.92
C ASN A 131 -47.09 6.59 -11.64
N TYR A 132 -47.02 5.45 -12.32
CA TYR A 132 -45.85 5.08 -13.13
C TYR A 132 -45.64 6.04 -14.31
N LEU A 133 -46.69 6.39 -15.06
CA LEU A 133 -46.60 7.37 -16.14
C LEU A 133 -46.17 8.75 -15.64
N CYS A 134 -46.71 9.21 -14.51
CA CYS A 134 -46.31 10.48 -13.90
C CYS A 134 -44.85 10.45 -13.40
N PHE A 135 -44.39 9.31 -12.86
CA PHE A 135 -42.98 9.12 -12.52
C PHE A 135 -42.10 9.23 -13.77
N LEU A 136 -42.45 8.51 -14.84
CA LEU A 136 -41.72 8.55 -16.11
C LEU A 136 -41.69 9.96 -16.75
N GLN A 137 -42.75 10.75 -16.59
CA GLN A 137 -42.77 12.15 -17.05
C GLN A 137 -41.74 13.04 -16.33
N ASN A 138 -41.46 12.75 -15.06
CA ASN A 138 -40.53 13.52 -14.22
C ASN A 138 -39.12 12.89 -14.12
N TYR A 139 -38.94 11.70 -14.68
CA TYR A 139 -37.66 10.99 -14.66
C TYR A 139 -36.89 11.23 -15.96
N THR A 140 -35.69 11.80 -15.84
CA THR A 140 -34.75 11.94 -16.97
C THR A 140 -33.79 10.76 -16.99
N ARG A 141 -33.63 10.17 -18.16
CA ARG A 141 -32.73 9.04 -18.41
C ARG A 141 -31.27 9.35 -18.06
N SER A 142 -30.59 8.37 -17.47
CA SER A 142 -29.18 8.42 -17.11
C SER A 142 -28.32 7.42 -17.91
N GLY A 143 -28.89 6.28 -18.30
CA GLY A 143 -28.22 5.25 -19.09
C GLY A 143 -28.58 5.28 -20.59
N PRO A 144 -27.88 4.53 -21.44
CA PRO A 144 -28.24 4.39 -22.84
C PRO A 144 -29.52 3.55 -23.03
N PRO A 145 -30.23 3.71 -24.18
CA PRO A 145 -31.29 2.79 -24.61
C PRO A 145 -30.84 1.33 -24.60
N THR A 146 -31.73 0.45 -24.13
CA THR A 146 -31.47 -0.99 -24.03
C THR A 146 -31.70 -1.67 -25.38
N SER A 147 -31.07 -2.84 -25.62
CA SER A 147 -31.33 -3.62 -26.83
C SER A 147 -32.79 -4.07 -26.95
N MET A 148 -33.41 -4.38 -25.80
CA MET A 148 -34.83 -4.68 -25.70
C MET A 148 -35.72 -3.54 -26.20
N GLU A 149 -35.40 -2.28 -25.88
CA GLU A 149 -36.14 -1.13 -26.40
C GLU A 149 -36.08 -1.05 -27.92
N HIS A 150 -34.92 -1.37 -28.50
CA HIS A 150 -34.76 -1.43 -29.95
C HIS A 150 -35.64 -2.53 -30.55
N ASP A 151 -35.65 -3.72 -29.96
CA ASP A 151 -36.43 -4.85 -30.45
C ASP A 151 -37.94 -4.55 -30.42
N GLU A 152 -38.45 -4.00 -29.32
CA GLU A 152 -39.85 -3.60 -29.17
C GLU A 152 -40.22 -2.44 -30.12
N TRP A 153 -39.30 -1.50 -30.36
CA TRP A 153 -39.52 -0.42 -31.32
C TRP A 153 -39.65 -0.92 -32.75
N VAL A 154 -38.78 -1.85 -33.17
CA VAL A 154 -38.81 -2.44 -34.51
C VAL A 154 -40.11 -3.24 -34.73
N GLN A 155 -40.62 -3.90 -33.69
CA GLN A 155 -41.92 -4.58 -33.74
C GLN A 155 -43.08 -3.59 -33.89
N LEU A 156 -43.07 -2.46 -33.17
CA LEU A 156 -44.13 -1.44 -33.23
C LEU A 156 -44.12 -0.66 -34.56
N ASN A 157 -42.93 -0.40 -35.12
CA ASN A 157 -42.72 0.41 -36.32
C ASN A 157 -41.90 -0.32 -37.40
N PRO A 158 -42.50 -1.28 -38.13
CA PRO A 158 -41.80 -2.00 -39.19
C PRO A 158 -41.30 -1.04 -40.28
N GLY A 159 -39.98 -0.98 -40.47
CA GLY A 159 -39.33 -0.10 -41.46
C GLY A 159 -38.50 1.05 -40.87
N HIS A 160 -38.58 1.29 -39.55
CA HIS A 160 -37.68 2.20 -38.83
C HIS A 160 -36.61 1.42 -38.07
N SER A 161 -35.34 1.55 -38.47
CA SER A 161 -34.21 0.86 -37.82
C SER A 161 -33.64 1.60 -36.61
N THR A 162 -33.99 2.87 -36.43
CA THR A 162 -33.47 3.73 -35.35
C THR A 162 -34.57 4.13 -34.37
N LEU A 163 -34.21 4.25 -33.09
CA LEU A 163 -35.09 4.78 -32.05
C LEU A 163 -35.40 6.26 -32.30
N PRO A 164 -36.56 6.74 -31.83
CA PRO A 164 -36.92 8.14 -31.96
C PRO A 164 -36.00 9.00 -31.07
N PRO A 165 -35.72 10.27 -31.42
CA PRO A 165 -34.82 11.13 -30.64
C PRO A 165 -35.19 11.28 -29.16
N ILE A 166 -36.48 11.17 -28.83
CA ILE A 166 -37.00 11.24 -27.45
C ILE A 166 -36.48 10.09 -26.56
N ALA A 167 -36.07 8.96 -27.13
CA ALA A 167 -35.57 7.79 -26.41
C ALA A 167 -34.26 8.05 -25.64
N GLN A 168 -33.51 9.09 -26.02
CA GLN A 168 -32.30 9.50 -25.30
C GLN A 168 -32.61 10.10 -23.92
N TRP A 169 -33.84 10.57 -23.72
CA TRP A 169 -34.24 11.34 -22.54
C TRP A 169 -35.29 10.63 -21.70
N ARG A 170 -36.11 9.78 -22.33
CA ARG A 170 -37.26 9.10 -21.73
C ARG A 170 -37.07 7.59 -21.74
N LEU A 171 -37.62 6.95 -20.72
CA LEU A 171 -37.71 5.48 -20.62
C LEU A 171 -38.96 4.94 -21.32
N PRO A 172 -38.95 3.70 -21.80
CA PRO A 172 -40.13 3.13 -22.44
C PRO A 172 -41.19 2.75 -21.40
N PHE A 173 -42.47 3.03 -21.69
CA PHE A 173 -43.59 2.50 -20.90
C PHE A 173 -44.02 1.11 -21.43
N LEU A 174 -43.35 0.06 -20.95
CA LEU A 174 -43.56 -1.33 -21.40
C LEU A 174 -44.01 -2.24 -20.23
N LEU A 175 -45.33 -2.41 -20.06
CA LEU A 175 -45.89 -3.20 -18.95
C LEU A 175 -45.73 -4.72 -19.09
N LYS A 176 -45.53 -5.23 -20.31
CA LYS A 176 -45.42 -6.68 -20.58
C LYS A 176 -44.02 -7.23 -20.39
N VAL A 177 -43.05 -6.34 -20.21
CA VAL A 177 -41.63 -6.69 -20.20
C VAL A 177 -41.10 -6.59 -18.78
N ASP A 178 -40.12 -7.44 -18.47
CA ASP A 178 -39.44 -7.39 -17.18
C ASP A 178 -38.74 -6.05 -16.99
N ILE A 179 -39.24 -5.27 -16.03
CA ILE A 179 -38.81 -3.91 -15.75
C ILE A 179 -37.35 -3.83 -15.34
N TRP A 180 -36.80 -4.89 -14.72
CA TRP A 180 -35.38 -4.94 -14.34
C TRP A 180 -34.46 -4.79 -15.55
N LYS A 181 -34.85 -5.32 -16.71
CA LYS A 181 -34.06 -5.21 -17.95
C LYS A 181 -34.02 -3.77 -18.50
N ILE A 182 -34.98 -2.94 -18.13
CA ILE A 182 -35.07 -1.53 -18.50
C ILE A 182 -34.33 -0.66 -17.48
N ILE A 183 -34.53 -0.91 -16.18
CA ILE A 183 -34.01 -0.03 -15.13
C ILE A 183 -32.58 -0.32 -14.70
N THR A 184 -32.03 -1.52 -14.93
CA THR A 184 -30.67 -1.87 -14.47
C THR A 184 -29.59 -0.84 -14.88
N PRO A 185 -29.55 -0.33 -16.14
CA PRO A 185 -28.59 0.72 -16.53
C PRO A 185 -28.84 2.09 -15.88
N GLU A 186 -30.03 2.29 -15.30
CA GLU A 186 -30.47 3.53 -14.68
C GLU A 186 -30.17 3.60 -13.18
N LEU A 187 -29.88 2.46 -12.54
CA LEU A 187 -29.62 2.36 -11.10
C LEU A 187 -28.17 2.73 -10.78
N ASN A 188 -27.97 3.85 -10.11
CA ASN A 188 -26.67 4.32 -9.62
C ASN A 188 -26.83 5.10 -8.31
N LEU A 189 -25.71 5.52 -7.69
CA LEU A 189 -25.74 6.20 -6.39
C LEU A 189 -26.39 7.60 -6.42
N LYS A 190 -26.75 8.14 -7.60
CA LYS A 190 -27.44 9.43 -7.77
C LYS A 190 -28.93 9.30 -8.09
N THR A 191 -29.39 8.12 -8.52
CA THR A 191 -30.77 7.91 -9.00
C THR A 191 -31.57 6.92 -8.16
N TYR A 192 -30.90 6.10 -7.33
CA TYR A 192 -31.55 5.03 -6.57
C TYR A 192 -32.68 5.56 -5.65
N ASP A 193 -32.52 6.76 -5.09
CA ASP A 193 -33.50 7.43 -4.22
C ASP A 193 -34.85 7.62 -4.93
N LYS A 194 -34.82 8.16 -6.16
CA LYS A 194 -36.01 8.33 -7.00
C LYS A 194 -36.67 6.99 -7.33
N TRP A 195 -35.87 5.94 -7.53
CA TRP A 195 -36.38 4.60 -7.82
C TRP A 195 -37.00 3.92 -6.60
N LEU A 196 -36.52 4.22 -5.39
CA LEU A 196 -37.13 3.76 -4.14
C LEU A 196 -38.52 4.37 -3.93
N ASP A 197 -38.74 5.64 -4.32
CA ASP A 197 -40.04 6.30 -4.18
C ASP A 197 -41.16 5.60 -4.99
N ILE A 198 -40.85 5.08 -6.18
CA ILE A 198 -41.81 4.39 -7.05
C ILE A 198 -41.83 2.87 -6.85
N ALA A 199 -40.89 2.31 -6.08
CA ALA A 199 -40.75 0.88 -5.86
C ALA A 199 -42.04 0.18 -5.38
N PRO A 200 -42.84 0.75 -4.45
CA PRO A 200 -44.10 0.12 -4.02
C PRO A 200 -45.15 0.03 -5.12
N VAL A 201 -45.16 0.97 -6.07
CA VAL A 201 -46.10 1.00 -7.21
C VAL A 201 -45.74 -0.08 -8.24
N LEU A 202 -44.45 -0.29 -8.45
CA LEU A 202 -43.90 -1.22 -9.43
C LEU A 202 -43.62 -2.62 -8.84
N ASN A 203 -43.91 -2.82 -7.56
CA ASN A 203 -43.60 -4.03 -6.81
C ASN A 203 -42.11 -4.42 -6.89
N LEU A 204 -41.23 -3.41 -6.78
CA LEU A 204 -39.78 -3.59 -6.80
C LEU A 204 -39.25 -3.76 -5.37
N GLU A 205 -38.30 -4.67 -5.21
CA GLU A 205 -37.67 -4.90 -3.91
C GLU A 205 -36.54 -3.87 -3.69
N ALA A 206 -36.64 -3.09 -2.61
CA ALA A 206 -35.68 -2.02 -2.29
C ALA A 206 -34.23 -2.53 -2.21
N HIS A 207 -34.03 -3.73 -1.65
CA HIS A 207 -32.70 -4.32 -1.51
C HIS A 207 -32.04 -4.64 -2.86
N LEU A 208 -32.80 -4.99 -3.90
CA LEU A 208 -32.29 -5.20 -5.25
C LEU A 208 -31.88 -3.87 -5.89
N ILE A 209 -32.69 -2.81 -5.72
CA ILE A 209 -32.39 -1.46 -6.20
C ILE A 209 -31.05 -0.99 -5.64
N CYS A 210 -30.90 -1.01 -4.31
CA CYS A 210 -29.67 -0.59 -3.63
C CYS A 210 -28.47 -1.45 -4.03
N SER A 211 -28.62 -2.78 -4.08
CA SER A 211 -27.54 -3.69 -4.44
C SER A 211 -27.05 -3.46 -5.87
N LEU A 212 -27.96 -3.30 -6.83
CA LEU A 212 -27.60 -3.05 -8.23
C LEU A 212 -26.96 -1.68 -8.42
N ALA A 213 -27.46 -0.64 -7.74
CA ALA A 213 -26.85 0.69 -7.77
C ALA A 213 -25.40 0.68 -7.27
N ILE A 214 -25.13 -0.03 -6.17
CA ILE A 214 -23.77 -0.18 -5.62
C ILE A 214 -22.89 -0.99 -6.56
N LYS A 215 -23.38 -2.13 -7.08
CA LYS A 215 -22.62 -2.96 -8.03
C LYS A 215 -22.22 -2.18 -9.29
N GLY A 216 -23.15 -1.40 -9.84
CA GLY A 216 -22.92 -0.56 -11.01
C GLY A 216 -21.87 0.52 -10.76
N GLU A 217 -21.93 1.23 -9.63
CA GLU A 217 -20.95 2.29 -9.32
C GLU A 217 -19.56 1.71 -9.03
N VAL A 218 -19.47 0.60 -8.29
CA VAL A 218 -18.20 -0.11 -8.03
C VAL A 218 -17.57 -0.58 -9.34
N ALA A 219 -18.37 -1.16 -10.24
CA ALA A 219 -17.89 -1.56 -11.55
C ALA A 219 -17.40 -0.34 -12.34
N LYS A 220 -18.13 0.77 -12.35
CA LYS A 220 -17.71 1.97 -13.08
C LYS A 220 -16.41 2.59 -12.54
N GLU A 221 -16.25 2.66 -11.22
CA GLU A 221 -15.06 3.25 -10.58
C GLU A 221 -13.83 2.35 -10.73
N TRP A 222 -13.99 1.03 -10.73
CA TRP A 222 -12.87 0.08 -10.69
C TRP A 222 -12.71 -0.82 -11.94
N ALA A 223 -13.60 -0.77 -12.93
CA ALA A 223 -13.55 -1.61 -14.14
C ALA A 223 -12.28 -1.45 -14.97
N ASN A 224 -11.67 -0.27 -14.96
CA ASN A 224 -10.40 -0.05 -15.68
C ASN A 224 -9.20 -0.71 -14.99
N ASN A 225 -9.35 -1.16 -13.74
CA ASN A 225 -8.27 -1.81 -12.99
C ASN A 225 -8.32 -3.35 -13.08
N SER A 226 -9.37 -3.98 -13.64
CA SER A 226 -9.50 -5.44 -13.60
C SER A 226 -8.64 -6.19 -14.62
N ILE A 227 -8.11 -5.53 -15.66
CA ILE A 227 -7.37 -6.19 -16.75
C ILE A 227 -5.84 -6.13 -16.54
N GLU A 228 -5.33 -5.21 -15.71
CA GLU A 228 -3.89 -5.06 -15.40
C GLU A 228 -3.50 -5.45 -13.95
N SER A 229 -4.45 -5.85 -13.09
CA SER A 229 -4.28 -5.96 -11.63
C SER A 229 -3.82 -7.30 -11.09
N LYS A 230 -2.83 -7.95 -11.71
CA LYS A 230 -1.96 -8.86 -10.93
C LYS A 230 -0.86 -8.11 -10.18
N ASN A 231 -0.61 -6.84 -10.51
CA ASN A 231 0.40 -5.99 -9.89
C ASN A 231 -0.18 -4.68 -9.30
N THR A 232 -1.35 -4.71 -8.67
CA THR A 232 -1.84 -3.50 -7.97
C THR A 232 -1.14 -3.36 -6.63
N THR A 233 -0.19 -2.44 -6.59
CA THR A 233 0.52 -2.02 -5.37
C THR A 233 -0.47 -1.53 -4.32
N TRP A 234 -0.26 -1.99 -3.08
CA TRP A 234 -1.08 -1.63 -1.92
C TRP A 234 -1.03 -0.11 -1.70
N SER A 235 -2.19 0.55 -1.64
CA SER A 235 -2.27 2.03 -1.50
C SER A 235 -2.63 2.44 -0.07
N LEU A 236 -1.77 3.22 0.59
CA LEU A 236 -2.04 3.80 1.90
C LEU A 236 -3.09 4.93 1.86
N TYR A 237 -3.23 5.59 0.71
CA TYR A 237 -4.17 6.71 0.55
C TYR A 237 -5.46 6.25 -0.12
N SER A 238 -6.58 6.82 0.34
CA SER A 238 -7.90 6.64 -0.28
C SER A 238 -7.89 7.23 -1.68
N ARG A 239 -8.24 6.42 -2.68
CA ARG A 239 -8.40 6.84 -4.07
C ARG A 239 -9.81 7.36 -4.33
N ASN A 240 -10.82 6.84 -3.61
CA ASN A 240 -12.19 7.31 -3.68
C ASN A 240 -12.84 7.36 -2.29
N SER A 241 -12.82 8.55 -1.68
CA SER A 241 -13.36 8.78 -0.34
C SER A 241 -14.89 8.90 -0.29
N THR A 242 -15.55 9.07 -1.45
CA THR A 242 -17.01 9.28 -1.53
C THR A 242 -17.78 7.99 -1.77
N LEU A 243 -17.24 7.03 -2.53
CA LEU A 243 -17.94 5.80 -2.92
C LEU A 243 -18.44 5.00 -1.70
N LEU A 244 -17.58 4.77 -0.71
CA LEU A 244 -17.99 4.01 0.49
C LEU A 244 -19.05 4.78 1.31
N LYS A 245 -18.90 6.10 1.42
CA LYS A 245 -19.84 6.96 2.15
C LYS A 245 -21.22 6.99 1.49
N ASP A 246 -21.27 7.13 0.17
CA ASP A 246 -22.52 7.19 -0.58
C ASP A 246 -23.18 5.80 -0.68
N SER A 247 -22.39 4.73 -0.79
CA SER A 247 -22.89 3.35 -0.69
C SER A 247 -23.50 3.08 0.69
N LYS A 248 -22.88 3.58 1.77
CA LYS A 248 -23.43 3.46 3.13
C LYS A 248 -24.77 4.18 3.27
N LYS A 249 -24.91 5.39 2.72
CA LYS A 249 -26.21 6.10 2.68
C LYS A 249 -27.27 5.31 1.93
N CYS A 250 -26.89 4.66 0.83
CA CYS A 250 -27.79 3.81 0.05
C CYS A 250 -28.27 2.60 0.86
N ILE A 251 -27.36 1.93 1.57
CA ILE A 251 -27.69 0.77 2.43
C ILE A 251 -28.57 1.18 3.61
N GLN A 252 -28.36 2.37 4.20
CA GLN A 252 -29.16 2.86 5.32
C GLN A 252 -30.65 3.05 5.02
N GLN A 253 -31.04 3.12 3.73
CA GLN A 253 -32.45 3.15 3.33
C GLN A 253 -33.15 1.79 3.48
N LEU A 254 -32.38 0.70 3.63
CA LEU A 254 -32.91 -0.65 3.85
C LEU A 254 -33.31 -0.82 5.32
N THR A 255 -34.57 -0.52 5.62
CA THR A 255 -35.12 -0.58 6.99
C THR A 255 -35.76 -1.92 7.35
N ASP A 256 -35.85 -2.85 6.39
CA ASP A 256 -36.46 -4.17 6.58
C ASP A 256 -35.62 -5.06 7.52
N SER A 257 -36.25 -6.11 8.08
CA SER A 257 -35.58 -7.07 8.98
C SER A 257 -34.37 -7.77 8.34
N ASP A 258 -34.40 -7.94 7.02
CA ASP A 258 -33.29 -8.50 6.23
C ASP A 258 -32.35 -7.41 5.66
N GLY A 259 -32.57 -6.14 5.97
CA GLY A 259 -31.78 -5.00 5.47
C GLY A 259 -30.29 -5.10 5.81
N PHE A 260 -29.96 -5.55 7.02
CA PHE A 260 -28.57 -5.80 7.43
C PHE A 260 -27.91 -6.92 6.63
N TYR A 261 -28.66 -7.95 6.24
CA TYR A 261 -28.14 -9.06 5.42
C TYR A 261 -27.76 -8.58 4.02
N TYR A 262 -28.69 -7.92 3.33
CA TYR A 262 -28.44 -7.39 1.99
C TYR A 262 -27.42 -6.26 1.98
N GLY A 263 -27.41 -5.42 3.02
CA GLY A 263 -26.37 -4.41 3.25
C GLY A 263 -24.99 -5.03 3.38
N THR A 264 -24.86 -6.12 4.16
CA THR A 264 -23.60 -6.87 4.29
C THR A 264 -23.17 -7.46 2.95
N ALA A 265 -24.09 -8.08 2.20
CA ALA A 265 -23.78 -8.63 0.87
C ALA A 265 -23.32 -7.56 -0.12
N ALA A 266 -23.91 -6.36 -0.08
CA ALA A 266 -23.49 -5.22 -0.90
C ALA A 266 -22.09 -4.71 -0.49
N LEU A 267 -21.82 -4.55 0.81
CA LEU A 267 -20.49 -4.17 1.30
C LEU A 267 -19.43 -5.22 0.96
N TYR A 268 -19.77 -6.51 1.05
CA TYR A 268 -18.89 -7.61 0.67
C TYR A 268 -18.52 -7.55 -0.82
N HIS A 269 -19.47 -7.18 -1.68
CA HIS A 269 -19.17 -6.89 -3.08
C HIS A 269 -18.19 -5.71 -3.22
N ILE A 270 -18.36 -4.62 -2.46
CA ILE A 270 -17.40 -3.51 -2.47
C ILE A 270 -16.00 -4.02 -2.08
N VAL A 271 -15.87 -4.82 -1.02
CA VAL A 271 -14.58 -5.37 -0.56
C VAL A 271 -13.87 -6.17 -1.64
N ASN A 272 -14.59 -7.06 -2.32
CA ASN A 272 -14.01 -7.96 -3.34
C ASN A 272 -13.54 -7.21 -4.59
N TYR A 273 -14.24 -6.16 -5.01
CA TYR A 273 -13.95 -5.44 -6.25
C TYR A 273 -13.18 -4.12 -6.06
N THR A 274 -13.01 -3.64 -4.84
CA THR A 274 -12.13 -2.49 -4.53
C THR A 274 -10.67 -2.95 -4.54
N PRO A 275 -9.70 -2.21 -5.13
CA PRO A 275 -8.29 -2.58 -5.12
C PRO A 275 -7.66 -2.71 -3.72
N PRO A 276 -6.56 -3.49 -3.55
CA PRO A 276 -5.83 -3.56 -2.28
C PRO A 276 -5.34 -2.19 -1.78
N GLY A 277 -5.63 -1.87 -0.52
CA GLY A 277 -5.22 -0.60 0.12
C GLY A 277 -6.26 -0.08 1.12
N ALA A 278 -6.14 1.20 1.47
CA ALA A 278 -6.95 1.87 2.48
C ALA A 278 -8.46 1.78 2.20
N ASP A 279 -8.90 1.92 0.95
CA ASP A 279 -10.33 1.86 0.58
C ASP A 279 -10.93 0.46 0.82
N ARG A 280 -10.19 -0.61 0.47
CA ARG A 280 -10.63 -1.99 0.72
C ARG A 280 -10.67 -2.29 2.21
N VAL A 281 -9.68 -1.82 3.00
CA VAL A 281 -9.66 -2.00 4.46
C VAL A 281 -10.83 -1.27 5.11
N ALA A 282 -11.11 -0.03 4.70
CA ALA A 282 -12.26 0.72 5.18
C ALA A 282 -13.60 0.02 4.85
N ALA A 283 -13.74 -0.47 3.61
CA ALA A 283 -14.91 -1.24 3.21
C ALA A 283 -15.05 -2.56 4.01
N ALA A 284 -13.94 -3.26 4.27
CA ALA A 284 -13.94 -4.52 5.01
C ALA A 284 -14.33 -4.30 6.48
N LYS A 285 -13.84 -3.23 7.10
CA LYS A 285 -14.24 -2.83 8.46
C LYS A 285 -15.75 -2.59 8.55
N GLU A 286 -16.30 -1.77 7.66
CA GLU A 286 -17.73 -1.49 7.62
C GLU A 286 -18.53 -2.77 7.33
N CYS A 287 -18.06 -3.63 6.42
CA CYS A 287 -18.68 -4.92 6.14
C CYS A 287 -18.72 -5.82 7.38
N TYR A 288 -17.64 -5.83 8.18
CA TYR A 288 -17.56 -6.61 9.40
C TYR A 288 -18.53 -6.10 10.46
N GLU A 289 -18.61 -4.79 10.67
CA GLU A 289 -19.57 -4.18 11.61
C GLU A 289 -21.02 -4.51 11.22
N TYR A 290 -21.36 -4.39 9.93
CA TYR A 290 -22.68 -4.78 9.42
C TYR A 290 -22.96 -6.28 9.56
N ALA A 291 -21.96 -7.13 9.31
CA ALA A 291 -22.09 -8.59 9.48
C ALA A 291 -22.37 -8.95 10.95
N GLN A 292 -21.73 -8.28 11.91
CA GLN A 292 -22.02 -8.47 13.34
C GLN A 292 -23.46 -8.09 13.68
N LEU A 293 -23.95 -6.95 13.18
CA LEU A 293 -25.34 -6.53 13.38
C LEU A 293 -26.33 -7.50 12.71
N ALA A 294 -26.00 -8.00 11.51
CA ALA A 294 -26.80 -9.00 10.80
C ALA A 294 -26.85 -10.35 11.56
N ALA A 295 -25.75 -10.75 12.20
CA ALA A 295 -25.66 -11.97 13.01
C ALA A 295 -26.46 -11.85 14.33
N GLN A 296 -26.56 -10.65 14.90
CA GLN A 296 -27.38 -10.40 16.09
C GLN A 296 -28.88 -10.34 15.79
N ASN A 297 -29.25 -9.81 14.62
CA ASN A 297 -30.65 -9.48 14.29
C ASN A 297 -31.33 -10.44 13.31
N SER A 298 -30.59 -11.29 12.58
CA SER A 298 -31.15 -12.18 11.56
C SER A 298 -30.90 -13.66 11.85
N THR A 299 -31.87 -14.51 11.50
CA THR A 299 -31.77 -15.97 11.61
C THR A 299 -31.05 -16.63 10.42
N LYS A 300 -30.68 -15.85 9.40
CA LYS A 300 -30.10 -16.34 8.13
C LYS A 300 -28.57 -16.34 8.11
N PHE A 301 -27.91 -15.63 9.03
CA PHE A 301 -26.44 -15.56 9.08
C PHE A 301 -25.87 -16.66 9.99
N LYS A 302 -25.35 -17.75 9.39
CA LYS A 302 -24.58 -18.79 10.10
C LYS A 302 -23.07 -18.74 9.86
N GLU A 303 -22.61 -17.98 8.88
CA GLU A 303 -21.21 -17.92 8.47
C GLU A 303 -20.82 -16.47 8.21
N GLY A 304 -20.22 -15.82 9.21
CA GLY A 304 -19.78 -14.42 9.14
C GLY A 304 -18.39 -14.22 9.73
N LYS A 305 -17.50 -15.22 9.60
CA LYS A 305 -16.18 -15.19 10.23
C LYS A 305 -14.99 -15.00 9.29
N GLU A 306 -15.17 -15.08 7.97
CA GLU A 306 -14.06 -14.93 7.02
C GLU A 306 -14.21 -13.67 6.17
N LEU A 307 -14.00 -12.52 6.82
CA LEU A 307 -13.51 -11.35 6.10
C LEU A 307 -11.98 -11.42 6.13
N GLU A 308 -11.38 -11.93 5.06
CA GLU A 308 -9.93 -11.94 4.88
C GLU A 308 -9.41 -10.50 4.84
N VAL A 309 -8.96 -9.99 5.99
CA VAL A 309 -8.18 -8.76 6.05
C VAL A 309 -6.80 -9.08 5.46
N ARG A 310 -6.63 -8.80 4.17
CA ARG A 310 -5.37 -9.06 3.47
C ARG A 310 -4.28 -8.09 3.94
N LEU A 311 -3.35 -8.62 4.75
CA LEU A 311 -2.08 -7.99 5.09
C LEU A 311 -1.22 -7.84 3.83
N GLU A 312 -0.32 -6.87 3.81
CA GLU A 312 0.49 -6.52 2.64
C GLU A 312 1.42 -7.67 2.19
N LYS A 313 1.90 -8.50 3.13
CA LYS A 313 2.76 -9.66 2.86
C LYS A 313 2.01 -10.98 3.04
N ASP A 314 2.15 -11.88 2.06
CA ASP A 314 1.54 -13.21 2.07
C ASP A 314 2.05 -14.09 3.24
N GLU A 315 3.27 -13.84 3.72
CA GLU A 315 3.86 -14.52 4.87
C GLU A 315 3.10 -14.25 6.17
N TYR A 316 2.61 -13.02 6.35
CA TYR A 316 1.79 -12.66 7.50
C TYR A 316 0.36 -13.17 7.37
N LEU A 317 -0.15 -13.25 6.14
CA LEU A 317 -1.47 -13.84 5.85
C LEU A 317 -1.55 -15.30 6.26
N ALA A 318 -0.49 -16.07 6.00
CA ALA A 318 -0.41 -17.49 6.39
C ALA A 318 -0.49 -17.71 7.92
N LEU A 319 -0.25 -16.67 8.73
CA LEU A 319 -0.23 -16.73 10.19
C LEU A 319 -1.49 -16.19 10.86
N ILE A 320 -2.52 -15.79 10.11
CA ILE A 320 -3.77 -15.22 10.67
C ILE A 320 -4.44 -16.18 11.66
N ASP A 321 -4.47 -17.48 11.36
CA ASP A 321 -5.04 -18.51 12.24
C ASP A 321 -4.22 -18.73 13.53
N HIS A 322 -3.01 -18.18 13.58
CA HIS A 322 -2.08 -18.30 14.70
C HIS A 322 -1.64 -16.91 15.17
N PRO A 323 -2.55 -16.11 15.76
CA PRO A 323 -2.33 -14.69 15.99
C PRO A 323 -1.15 -14.38 16.92
N SER A 324 -0.80 -15.28 17.85
CA SER A 324 0.45 -15.16 18.62
C SER A 324 1.68 -15.27 17.71
N LYS A 325 1.77 -16.28 16.83
CA LYS A 325 2.89 -16.45 15.90
C LYS A 325 3.01 -15.28 14.92
N LEU A 326 1.88 -14.70 14.51
CA LEU A 326 1.86 -13.49 13.71
C LEU A 326 2.53 -12.31 14.44
N VAL A 327 2.29 -12.13 15.74
CA VAL A 327 2.97 -11.11 16.54
C VAL A 327 4.48 -11.35 16.57
N TYR A 328 4.94 -12.59 16.75
CA TYR A 328 6.38 -12.93 16.67
C TYR A 328 6.97 -12.59 15.28
N ALA A 329 6.27 -12.92 14.20
CA ALA A 329 6.73 -12.64 12.84
C ALA A 329 6.81 -11.13 12.56
N LEU A 330 5.82 -10.35 13.00
CA LEU A 330 5.80 -8.90 12.85
C LEU A 330 6.97 -8.23 13.58
N TYR A 331 7.28 -8.67 14.79
CA TYR A 331 8.39 -8.14 15.58
C TYR A 331 9.78 -8.56 15.07
N ASN A 332 9.85 -9.60 14.23
CA ASN A 332 11.06 -10.02 13.54
C ASN A 332 11.21 -9.40 12.14
N ASP A 333 10.34 -8.47 11.75
CA ASP A 333 10.45 -7.78 10.46
C ASP A 333 11.76 -6.96 10.37
N GLU A 334 12.50 -7.15 9.28
CA GLU A 334 13.79 -6.51 9.02
C GLU A 334 13.71 -4.97 9.01
N SER A 335 12.52 -4.40 8.80
CA SER A 335 12.34 -2.95 8.85
C SER A 335 12.62 -2.37 10.23
N ILE A 336 12.61 -3.16 11.32
CA ILE A 336 12.87 -2.65 12.67
C ILE A 336 14.36 -2.29 12.82
N PRO A 337 15.35 -3.21 12.70
CA PRO A 337 16.75 -2.85 12.80
C PRO A 337 17.21 -1.84 11.74
N LEU A 338 16.69 -1.95 10.50
CA LEU A 338 17.05 -1.06 9.40
C LEU A 338 16.72 0.41 9.67
N ARG A 339 15.73 0.73 10.52
CA ARG A 339 15.39 2.11 10.90
C ARG A 339 16.53 2.85 11.60
N TYR A 340 17.30 2.12 12.40
CA TYR A 340 18.38 2.67 13.22
C TYR A 340 19.70 2.68 12.46
N ARG A 341 19.88 1.76 11.49
CA ARG A 341 21.12 1.66 10.69
C ARG A 341 21.14 2.57 9.47
N THR A 342 19.99 2.78 8.82
CA THR A 342 19.92 3.45 7.52
C THR A 342 18.77 4.45 7.46
N ALA A 343 18.93 5.50 6.65
CA ALA A 343 17.85 6.43 6.31
C ALA A 343 16.83 5.76 5.38
N THR A 344 15.93 4.94 5.93
CA THR A 344 14.86 4.26 5.20
C THR A 344 13.57 5.07 5.20
N LYS A 345 12.89 5.12 4.04
CA LYS A 345 11.54 5.72 3.91
C LYS A 345 10.44 4.77 4.38
N TYR A 346 10.67 3.47 4.36
CA TYR A 346 9.71 2.45 4.80
C TYR A 346 9.84 2.21 6.30
N ARG A 347 8.84 2.66 7.08
CA ARG A 347 8.82 2.57 8.55
C ARG A 347 7.43 2.19 9.06
N PRO A 348 6.97 0.94 8.85
CA PRO A 348 5.65 0.51 9.32
C PRO A 348 5.50 0.61 10.84
N ASP A 349 4.34 0.99 11.35
CA ASP A 349 4.10 0.99 12.80
C ASP A 349 3.65 -0.40 13.27
N ILE A 350 4.64 -1.25 13.53
CA ILE A 350 4.44 -2.63 13.96
C ILE A 350 3.84 -2.69 15.37
N ASN A 351 4.22 -1.78 16.27
CA ASN A 351 3.65 -1.71 17.61
C ASN A 351 2.15 -1.42 17.57
N ALA A 352 1.72 -0.43 16.77
CA ALA A 352 0.30 -0.14 16.58
C ALA A 352 -0.45 -1.34 15.98
N ALA A 353 0.12 -2.00 14.96
CA ALA A 353 -0.46 -3.19 14.36
C ALA A 353 -0.65 -4.33 15.38
N VAL A 354 0.36 -4.61 16.21
CA VAL A 354 0.29 -5.62 17.28
C VAL A 354 -0.78 -5.28 18.31
N ASN A 355 -0.96 -4.00 18.67
CA ASN A 355 -2.03 -3.61 19.61
C ASN A 355 -3.42 -3.80 19.00
N GLU A 356 -3.61 -3.48 17.72
CA GLU A 356 -4.89 -3.73 17.04
C GLU A 356 -5.16 -5.24 16.88
N LEU A 357 -4.15 -6.05 16.58
CA LEU A 357 -4.27 -7.52 16.63
C LEU A 357 -4.60 -8.02 18.04
N GLY A 358 -4.01 -7.41 19.06
CA GLY A 358 -4.33 -7.67 20.47
C GLY A 358 -5.80 -7.43 20.78
N LYS A 359 -6.38 -6.34 20.28
CA LYS A 359 -7.82 -6.04 20.42
C LYS A 359 -8.68 -7.01 19.61
N LEU A 360 -8.31 -7.29 18.36
CA LEU A 360 -9.07 -8.12 17.43
C LEU A 360 -9.16 -9.59 17.89
N PHE A 361 -8.04 -10.15 18.35
CA PHE A 361 -7.93 -11.55 18.78
C PHE A 361 -7.93 -11.72 20.31
N SER A 362 -8.14 -10.64 21.08
CA SER A 362 -8.10 -10.66 22.56
C SER A 362 -6.81 -11.26 23.13
N LEU A 363 -5.66 -10.89 22.55
CA LEU A 363 -4.35 -11.40 22.97
C LEU A 363 -3.82 -10.65 24.19
N ASN A 364 -3.09 -11.35 25.06
CA ASN A 364 -2.27 -10.70 26.08
C ASN A 364 -0.95 -10.22 25.45
N THR A 365 -0.97 -9.02 24.87
CA THR A 365 0.19 -8.40 24.20
C THR A 365 1.34 -8.15 25.17
N ILE A 366 1.07 -7.83 26.43
CA ILE A 366 2.10 -7.61 27.46
C ILE A 366 2.89 -8.89 27.68
N LYS A 367 2.19 -10.02 27.86
CA LYS A 367 2.84 -11.32 28.02
C LYS A 367 3.71 -11.69 26.81
N LEU A 368 3.18 -11.54 25.59
CA LEU A 368 3.93 -11.85 24.36
C LEU A 368 5.20 -10.99 24.23
N ARG A 369 5.12 -9.70 24.58
CA ARG A 369 6.28 -8.81 24.61
C ARG A 369 7.30 -9.21 25.68
N MET A 370 6.84 -9.66 26.84
CA MET A 370 7.74 -10.19 27.89
C MET A 370 8.44 -11.47 27.44
N ASP A 371 7.71 -12.40 26.82
CA ASP A 371 8.27 -13.65 26.30
C ASP A 371 9.36 -13.34 25.24
N LEU A 372 9.08 -12.41 24.31
CA LEU A 372 10.06 -11.91 23.32
C LEU A 372 11.27 -11.23 23.97
N LEU A 373 11.04 -10.39 24.98
CA LEU A 373 12.10 -9.70 25.71
C LEU A 373 13.07 -10.70 26.36
N GLU A 374 12.53 -11.70 27.08
CA GLU A 374 13.35 -12.73 27.73
C GLU A 374 14.14 -13.55 26.71
N GLU A 375 13.53 -13.91 25.58
CA GLU A 375 14.18 -14.66 24.49
C GLU A 375 15.36 -13.88 23.88
N TRP A 376 15.14 -12.61 23.52
CA TRP A 376 16.13 -11.76 22.87
C TRP A 376 17.24 -11.29 23.81
N LEU A 377 16.98 -11.19 25.11
CA LEU A 377 18.02 -10.87 26.10
C LEU A 377 19.02 -12.04 26.26
N GLN A 378 18.55 -13.29 26.16
CA GLN A 378 19.32 -14.50 26.45
C GLN A 378 20.19 -15.02 25.30
N SER A 379 20.19 -14.39 24.12
CA SER A 379 20.73 -14.95 22.86
C SER A 379 22.26 -15.17 22.78
N ASN A 380 22.94 -15.48 23.90
CA ASN A 380 24.26 -16.11 23.93
C ASN A 380 24.27 -17.56 24.49
N ALA A 381 23.13 -18.16 24.87
CA ALA A 381 23.12 -19.57 25.23
C ALA A 381 21.72 -20.17 25.16
N ARG A 382 21.46 -21.01 24.13
CA ARG A 382 20.73 -22.30 24.21
C ARG A 382 20.42 -22.85 22.81
N TYR A 383 21.41 -23.51 22.23
CA TYR A 383 21.19 -24.68 21.37
C TYR A 383 21.94 -25.86 22.01
N THR A 384 21.67 -26.13 23.29
CA THR A 384 22.33 -27.22 24.03
C THR A 384 21.40 -27.94 25.01
N GLU A 385 20.11 -27.65 25.03
CA GLU A 385 19.15 -28.34 25.92
C GLU A 385 18.07 -29.16 25.21
N LEU A 386 18.14 -29.31 23.87
CA LEU A 386 17.25 -30.25 23.13
C LEU A 386 17.97 -31.35 22.36
N SER A 387 19.28 -31.51 22.51
CA SER A 387 20.02 -32.67 21.99
C SER A 387 20.90 -33.30 23.08
N GLN A 388 20.25 -34.05 23.97
CA GLN A 388 20.94 -35.17 24.61
C GLN A 388 21.24 -36.23 23.53
N SER A 389 22.30 -36.02 22.78
CA SER A 389 22.96 -37.06 22.01
C SER A 389 24.46 -36.78 22.03
N PHE A 390 25.16 -37.56 22.85
CA PHE A 390 26.61 -37.68 22.84
C PHE A 390 27.06 -38.23 21.49
N THR A 391 27.31 -37.36 20.52
CA THR A 391 28.31 -37.48 19.45
C THR A 391 27.95 -36.48 18.37
N GLU A 392 28.64 -35.35 18.32
CA GLU A 392 28.94 -34.70 17.04
C GLU A 392 30.14 -33.75 17.22
N THR A 393 31.12 -34.00 16.38
CA THR A 393 32.42 -33.36 16.30
C THR A 393 32.28 -31.84 16.20
N PHE A 394 33.02 -31.12 17.04
CA PHE A 394 33.21 -29.67 17.02
C PHE A 394 33.24 -29.07 15.61
N LEU A 395 32.09 -28.53 15.17
CA LEU A 395 32.06 -27.53 14.12
C LEU A 395 32.01 -26.17 14.83
N ALA A 396 33.12 -25.46 14.80
CA ALA A 396 33.20 -24.07 15.25
C ALA A 396 32.13 -23.25 14.51
N PRO A 397 31.31 -22.44 15.21
CA PRO A 397 30.41 -21.52 14.53
C PRO A 397 31.24 -20.52 13.73
N LYS A 398 30.79 -20.17 12.52
CA LYS A 398 31.30 -18.99 11.81
C LYS A 398 30.93 -17.76 12.64
N GLU A 399 31.91 -17.17 13.31
CA GLU A 399 31.76 -16.01 14.22
C GLU A 399 31.34 -14.71 13.49
N SER A 400 31.31 -14.68 12.15
CA SER A 400 30.96 -13.46 11.39
C SER A 400 29.49 -13.05 11.48
N ASP A 401 28.55 -13.99 11.75
CA ASP A 401 27.11 -13.71 11.75
C ASP A 401 26.50 -13.52 13.15
N GLN A 402 27.24 -13.82 14.22
CA GLN A 402 26.67 -13.82 15.59
C GLN A 402 26.57 -12.42 16.22
N ASN A 403 27.44 -11.48 15.83
CA ASN A 403 27.42 -10.12 16.39
C ASN A 403 26.27 -9.27 15.82
N THR A 404 25.94 -9.43 14.54
CA THR A 404 24.86 -8.70 13.86
C THR A 404 23.48 -9.10 14.38
N ASP A 405 23.23 -10.40 14.57
CA ASP A 405 21.95 -10.91 15.07
C ASP A 405 21.70 -10.48 16.54
N CYS A 406 22.76 -10.45 17.35
CA CYS A 406 22.67 -9.94 18.71
C CYS A 406 22.34 -8.43 18.78
N GLU A 407 22.98 -7.61 17.94
CA GLU A 407 22.66 -6.18 17.88
C GLU A 407 21.26 -5.94 17.33
N ASP A 408 20.81 -6.75 16.35
CA ASP A 408 19.46 -6.67 15.81
C ASP A 408 18.40 -6.96 16.88
N ASN A 409 18.64 -7.95 17.72
CA ASN A 409 17.75 -8.25 18.84
C ASN A 409 17.69 -7.11 19.86
N LEU A 410 18.81 -6.41 20.14
CA LEU A 410 18.79 -5.21 20.97
C LEU A 410 17.95 -4.08 20.34
N LEU A 411 18.10 -3.84 19.04
CA LEU A 411 17.32 -2.84 18.32
C LEU A 411 15.82 -3.18 18.29
N LYS A 412 15.47 -4.47 18.13
CA LYS A 412 14.09 -4.96 18.22
C LYS A 412 13.50 -4.72 19.61
N ILE A 413 14.26 -5.00 20.67
CA ILE A 413 13.84 -4.72 22.05
C ILE A 413 13.60 -3.22 22.24
N CYS A 414 14.53 -2.36 21.85
CA CYS A 414 14.38 -0.90 21.98
C CYS A 414 13.10 -0.43 21.27
N TYR A 415 12.88 -0.85 20.02
CA TYR A 415 11.67 -0.52 19.27
C TYR A 415 10.38 -1.01 19.95
N MET A 416 10.38 -2.23 20.49
CA MET A 416 9.22 -2.77 21.20
C MET A 416 8.90 -1.97 22.46
N LEU A 417 9.93 -1.51 23.18
CA LEU A 417 9.80 -0.76 24.42
C LEU A 417 9.35 0.69 24.19
N GLU A 418 9.65 1.31 23.03
CA GLU A 418 9.15 2.64 22.68
C GLU A 418 7.60 2.77 22.75
N TYR A 419 6.86 1.64 22.77
CA TYR A 419 5.40 1.63 22.83
C TYR A 419 4.86 0.71 23.95
N GLY A 420 4.40 1.28 25.07
CA GLY A 420 3.73 0.53 26.12
C GLY A 420 3.87 1.14 27.52
N ASP A 421 3.63 0.29 28.53
CA ASP A 421 3.85 0.61 29.95
C ASP A 421 5.36 0.55 30.25
N MET A 422 6.04 1.64 29.91
CA MET A 422 7.49 1.80 30.08
C MET A 422 7.93 1.54 31.52
N ASP A 423 7.11 1.89 32.51
CA ASP A 423 7.44 1.71 33.92
C ASP A 423 7.53 0.22 34.28
N LEU A 424 6.58 -0.58 33.79
CA LEU A 424 6.56 -2.03 34.04
C LEU A 424 7.76 -2.74 33.40
N PHE A 425 8.08 -2.43 32.14
CA PHE A 425 9.25 -3.02 31.48
C PHE A 425 10.57 -2.50 32.06
N ALA A 426 10.66 -1.21 32.41
CA ALA A 426 11.86 -0.63 33.00
C ALA A 426 12.15 -1.24 34.38
N GLN A 427 11.14 -1.43 35.24
CA GLN A 427 11.30 -2.10 36.53
C GLN A 427 11.78 -3.54 36.37
N PHE A 428 11.20 -4.29 35.43
CA PHE A 428 11.65 -5.64 35.12
C PHE A 428 13.12 -5.69 34.68
N LEU A 429 13.52 -4.78 33.79
CA LEU A 429 14.90 -4.65 33.32
C LEU A 429 15.86 -4.26 34.46
N ILE A 430 15.49 -3.30 35.33
CA ILE A 430 16.34 -2.87 36.45
C ILE A 430 16.64 -4.04 37.40
N ASN A 431 15.63 -4.84 37.73
CA ASN A 431 15.79 -6.02 38.58
C ASN A 431 16.77 -7.02 37.95
N ILE A 432 16.65 -7.30 36.64
CA ILE A 432 17.62 -8.15 35.93
C ILE A 432 19.02 -7.54 36.00
N GLY A 433 19.15 -6.25 35.67
CA GLY A 433 20.43 -5.55 35.59
C GLY A 433 21.22 -5.57 36.91
N PHE A 434 20.55 -5.32 38.04
CA PHE A 434 21.20 -5.37 39.37
C PHE A 434 21.32 -6.79 39.94
N GLY A 435 20.75 -7.78 39.27
CA GLY A 435 20.87 -9.20 39.66
C GLY A 435 19.90 -9.59 40.77
N ASP A 436 18.79 -8.87 40.92
CA ASP A 436 17.68 -9.33 41.75
C ASP A 436 17.06 -10.57 41.09
N ARG A 437 16.84 -11.61 41.90
CA ARG A 437 16.33 -12.90 41.40
C ARG A 437 14.91 -12.73 40.87
N HIS A 438 14.74 -12.82 39.56
CA HIS A 438 13.44 -13.10 38.94
C HIS A 438 13.30 -14.62 38.74
N GLY A 439 12.66 -15.28 39.71
CA GLY A 439 12.48 -16.74 39.69
C GLY A 439 13.76 -17.51 40.02
N ASN A 440 14.03 -18.60 39.29
CA ASN A 440 15.19 -19.50 39.48
C ASN A 440 16.37 -19.20 38.52
N THR A 441 16.28 -18.15 37.70
CA THR A 441 17.24 -17.88 36.63
C THR A 441 18.26 -16.83 37.07
N GLU A 442 19.54 -17.21 37.16
CA GLU A 442 20.64 -16.26 37.37
C GLU A 442 21.14 -15.76 36.00
N TYR A 443 21.01 -14.45 35.75
CA TYR A 443 21.46 -13.83 34.51
C TYR A 443 22.96 -13.51 34.58
N ASN A 444 23.70 -13.88 33.54
CA ASN A 444 25.14 -13.61 33.42
C ASN A 444 25.43 -12.11 33.23
N CYS A 445 26.69 -11.70 33.39
CA CYS A 445 27.07 -10.28 33.32
C CYS A 445 26.82 -9.67 31.93
N ASN A 446 26.88 -10.46 30.85
CA ASN A 446 26.58 -10.01 29.50
C ASN A 446 25.10 -9.63 29.33
N VAL A 447 24.17 -10.46 29.83
CA VAL A 447 22.73 -10.15 29.78
C VAL A 447 22.43 -8.91 30.61
N ARG A 448 23.00 -8.83 31.82
CA ARG A 448 22.84 -7.66 32.71
C ARG A 448 23.35 -6.37 32.08
N TYR A 449 24.50 -6.44 31.40
CA TYR A 449 25.03 -5.31 30.63
C TYR A 449 24.10 -4.89 29.49
N ARG A 450 23.60 -5.85 28.69
CA ARG A 450 22.65 -5.58 27.59
C ARG A 450 21.38 -4.90 28.07
N VAL A 451 20.84 -5.35 29.20
CA VAL A 451 19.68 -4.74 29.84
C VAL A 451 19.91 -3.26 30.15
N PHE A 452 21.06 -2.91 30.72
CA PHE A 452 21.39 -1.50 30.95
C PHE A 452 21.68 -0.72 29.68
N GLN A 453 22.21 -1.36 28.63
CA GLN A 453 22.34 -0.73 27.31
C GLN A 453 20.97 -0.33 26.76
N ILE A 454 19.99 -1.24 26.82
CA ILE A 454 18.60 -1.00 26.39
C ILE A 454 18.01 0.17 27.19
N LEU A 455 18.11 0.14 28.52
CA LEU A 455 17.58 1.21 29.38
C LEU A 455 18.21 2.57 29.05
N GLN A 456 19.53 2.63 28.85
CA GLN A 456 20.22 3.85 28.49
C GLN A 456 19.85 4.37 27.08
N THR A 457 19.40 3.49 26.18
CA THR A 457 18.95 3.88 24.83
C THR A 457 17.51 4.39 24.82
N VAL A 458 16.61 3.79 25.59
CA VAL A 458 15.17 4.10 25.55
C VAL A 458 14.79 5.24 26.52
N VAL A 459 15.57 5.46 27.58
CA VAL A 459 15.25 6.40 28.67
C VAL A 459 16.26 7.55 28.72
N ASP A 460 15.80 8.76 29.05
CA ASP A 460 16.66 9.93 29.24
C ASP A 460 17.49 9.85 30.53
N THR A 461 18.54 10.67 30.61
CA THR A 461 19.50 10.61 31.72
C THR A 461 18.84 10.86 33.08
N SER A 462 17.90 11.81 33.19
CA SER A 462 17.19 12.13 34.44
C SER A 462 16.34 10.96 34.93
N THR A 463 15.51 10.41 34.05
CA THR A 463 14.64 9.29 34.38
C THR A 463 15.45 8.03 34.73
N LEU A 464 16.61 7.82 34.09
CA LEU A 464 17.51 6.72 34.42
C LEU A 464 18.10 6.84 35.84
N GLU A 465 18.47 8.04 36.29
CA GLU A 465 18.94 8.29 37.67
C GLU A 465 17.82 8.05 38.70
N GLU A 466 16.58 8.45 38.40
CA GLU A 466 15.42 8.20 39.26
C GLU A 466 15.12 6.70 39.39
N LEU A 467 15.12 5.98 38.26
CA LEU A 467 14.85 4.55 38.18
C LEU A 467 15.91 3.70 38.88
N THR A 468 17.19 4.04 38.68
CA THR A 468 18.33 3.29 39.25
C THR A 468 18.68 3.73 40.67
N LYS A 469 18.21 4.90 41.10
CA LYS A 469 18.56 5.56 42.38
C LYS A 469 20.08 5.75 42.55
N GLN A 470 20.80 5.87 41.43
CA GLN A 470 22.25 6.11 41.38
C GLN A 470 22.53 7.30 40.46
N ASP A 471 23.60 8.05 40.73
CA ASP A 471 24.05 9.06 39.79
C ASP A 471 24.61 8.43 38.51
N ILE A 472 24.51 9.15 37.40
CA ILE A 472 24.89 8.64 36.08
C ILE A 472 26.36 8.21 36.00
N CYS A 473 27.26 8.83 36.77
CA CYS A 473 28.69 8.48 36.77
C CYS A 473 28.91 7.12 37.43
N THR A 474 28.30 6.89 38.60
CA THR A 474 28.34 5.61 39.31
C THR A 474 27.69 4.50 38.48
N PHE A 475 26.53 4.77 37.89
CA PHE A 475 25.83 3.83 37.01
C PHE A 475 26.69 3.43 35.80
N ARG A 476 27.31 4.40 35.10
CA ARG A 476 28.20 4.11 33.96
C ARG A 476 29.43 3.32 34.39
N LYS A 477 30.00 3.58 35.56
CA LYS A 477 31.12 2.79 36.09
C LYS A 477 30.70 1.33 36.33
N TYR A 478 29.55 1.13 36.97
CA TYR A 478 28.99 -0.20 37.21
C TYR A 478 28.72 -0.97 35.91
N MET A 479 28.08 -0.31 34.94
CA MET A 479 27.81 -0.85 33.62
C MET A 479 29.09 -1.24 32.87
N LYS A 480 30.16 -0.43 32.96
CA LYS A 480 31.48 -0.77 32.42
C LYS A 480 32.06 -2.01 33.08
N SER A 481 31.96 -2.12 34.41
CA SER A 481 32.40 -3.32 35.14
C SER A 481 31.66 -4.56 34.62
N LEU A 482 30.33 -4.52 34.47
CA LEU A 482 29.54 -5.61 33.89
C LEU A 482 29.97 -5.97 32.46
N GLN A 483 30.22 -4.96 31.62
CA GLN A 483 30.67 -5.16 30.25
C GLN A 483 31.97 -5.97 30.17
N TYR A 484 32.98 -5.57 30.95
CA TYR A 484 34.28 -6.24 30.91
C TYR A 484 34.24 -7.58 31.64
N ILE A 485 33.50 -7.72 32.73
CA ILE A 485 33.29 -9.02 33.38
C ILE A 485 32.63 -10.00 32.42
N GLY A 486 31.56 -9.59 31.71
CA GLY A 486 30.91 -10.44 30.72
C GLY A 486 31.83 -10.85 29.56
N LYS A 487 32.73 -9.96 29.11
CA LYS A 487 33.78 -10.29 28.12
C LYS A 487 34.81 -11.28 28.69
N LEU A 488 35.20 -11.14 29.95
CA LEU A 488 36.13 -12.03 30.63
C LEU A 488 35.50 -13.41 30.90
N GLU A 489 34.21 -13.47 31.23
CA GLU A 489 33.45 -14.72 31.40
C GLU A 489 33.45 -15.54 30.11
N SER A 490 33.27 -14.89 28.94
CA SER A 490 33.38 -15.53 27.62
C SER A 490 34.78 -16.07 27.33
N LEU A 491 35.80 -15.51 27.98
CA LEU A 491 37.19 -15.98 27.94
C LEU A 491 37.49 -17.00 29.05
N GLY A 492 36.50 -17.43 29.82
CA GLY A 492 36.65 -18.41 30.91
C GLY A 492 37.22 -17.84 32.22
N LEU A 493 37.24 -16.51 32.38
CA LEU A 493 37.69 -15.83 33.59
C LEU A 493 36.50 -15.26 34.37
N CYS A 494 36.23 -15.80 35.56
CA CYS A 494 35.15 -15.34 36.42
C CYS A 494 35.65 -14.27 37.40
N TYR A 495 35.06 -13.07 37.35
CA TYR A 495 35.32 -11.98 38.29
C TYR A 495 34.00 -11.52 38.92
N SER A 496 34.02 -11.13 40.19
CA SER A 496 32.94 -10.35 40.78
C SER A 496 33.15 -8.87 40.44
N ILE A 497 32.13 -8.05 40.66
CA ILE A 497 32.22 -6.60 40.43
C ILE A 497 33.33 -5.99 41.28
N ASP A 498 33.39 -6.34 42.58
CA ASP A 498 34.42 -5.85 43.50
C ASP A 498 35.82 -6.34 43.12
N SER A 499 35.97 -7.60 42.74
CA SER A 499 37.28 -8.15 42.38
C SER A 499 37.77 -7.58 41.05
N PHE A 500 36.86 -7.35 40.10
CA PHE A 500 37.21 -6.66 38.86
C PHE A 500 37.61 -5.21 39.13
N GLU A 501 36.88 -4.46 39.95
CA GLU A 501 37.23 -3.05 40.20
C GLU A 501 38.59 -2.88 40.88
N THR A 502 38.87 -3.72 41.88
CA THR A 502 40.09 -3.65 42.70
C THR A 502 41.34 -4.26 42.04
N CYS A 503 41.18 -5.12 41.02
CA CYS A 503 42.33 -5.77 40.37
C CYS A 503 43.20 -4.80 39.55
N CYS A 504 44.49 -5.15 39.43
CA CYS A 504 45.41 -4.45 38.54
C CYS A 504 45.09 -4.79 37.08
N LYS A 505 44.50 -3.84 36.34
CA LYS A 505 44.11 -4.03 34.93
C LYS A 505 45.29 -4.37 34.03
N ARG A 506 46.48 -3.84 34.35
CA ARG A 506 47.73 -4.17 33.65
C ARG A 506 48.10 -5.64 33.80
N GLU A 507 48.03 -6.18 35.02
CA GLU A 507 48.31 -7.60 35.28
C GLU A 507 47.28 -8.50 34.63
N LEU A 508 46.00 -8.13 34.68
CA LEU A 508 44.91 -8.84 33.99
C LEU A 508 45.20 -8.96 32.49
N VAL A 509 45.57 -7.86 31.83
CA VAL A 509 45.92 -7.89 30.42
C VAL A 509 47.16 -8.75 30.15
N GLN A 510 48.18 -8.73 31.01
CA GLN A 510 49.35 -9.59 30.86
C GLN A 510 48.99 -11.08 31.02
N ILE A 511 48.06 -11.43 31.90
CA ILE A 511 47.55 -12.80 32.08
C ILE A 511 46.81 -13.23 30.81
N LEU A 512 45.89 -12.41 30.31
CA LEU A 512 45.16 -12.66 29.05
C LEU A 512 46.12 -12.84 27.87
N TRP A 513 47.13 -11.96 27.76
CA TRP A 513 48.15 -12.05 26.73
C TRP A 513 48.91 -13.38 26.77
N LYS A 514 49.39 -13.79 27.94
CA LYS A 514 50.17 -15.02 28.08
C LYS A 514 49.33 -16.28 27.85
N SER A 515 48.07 -16.27 28.27
CA SER A 515 47.19 -17.43 28.21
C SER A 515 46.46 -17.59 26.88
N GLN A 516 46.03 -16.49 26.24
CA GLN A 516 45.00 -16.50 25.20
C GLN A 516 45.31 -15.65 23.95
N ARG A 517 46.56 -15.21 23.74
CA ARG A 517 46.98 -14.42 22.54
C ARG A 517 46.63 -15.01 21.17
N HIS A 518 46.29 -16.30 21.11
CA HIS A 518 45.92 -16.98 19.87
C HIS A 518 44.45 -16.79 19.50
N LEU A 519 43.62 -16.31 20.43
CA LEU A 519 42.19 -16.06 20.21
C LEU A 519 41.98 -14.63 19.72
N PRO A 520 41.39 -14.42 18.52
CA PRO A 520 41.04 -13.09 17.99
C PRO A 520 40.24 -12.23 18.98
N TYR A 521 39.21 -12.83 19.60
CA TYR A 521 38.36 -12.16 20.57
C TYR A 521 39.13 -11.70 21.81
N ALA A 522 40.07 -12.52 22.32
CA ALA A 522 40.91 -12.14 23.47
C ALA A 522 41.79 -10.92 23.16
N LEU A 523 42.35 -10.84 21.94
CA LEU A 523 43.14 -9.68 21.51
C LEU A 523 42.29 -8.40 21.42
N SER A 524 41.05 -8.51 20.91
CA SER A 524 40.09 -7.39 20.88
C SER A 524 39.77 -6.90 22.30
N VAL A 525 39.50 -7.82 23.24
CA VAL A 525 39.27 -7.49 24.66
C VAL A 525 40.50 -6.84 25.31
N ILE A 526 41.70 -7.36 25.06
CA ILE A 526 42.97 -6.77 25.53
C ILE A 526 43.13 -5.34 25.03
N ALA A 527 42.96 -5.11 23.74
CA ALA A 527 43.07 -3.77 23.16
C ALA A 527 42.04 -2.81 23.77
N GLN A 528 40.79 -3.24 23.93
CA GLN A 528 39.74 -2.44 24.54
C GLN A 528 40.02 -2.09 26.01
N ILE A 529 40.52 -3.02 26.81
CA ILE A 529 40.93 -2.74 28.21
C ILE A 529 42.09 -1.75 28.22
N CYS A 530 43.08 -1.91 27.32
CA CYS A 530 44.21 -1.00 27.25
C CYS A 530 43.83 0.43 26.84
N VAL A 531 42.87 0.59 25.92
CA VAL A 531 42.34 1.92 25.54
C VAL A 531 41.58 2.53 26.72
N GLU A 532 40.61 1.80 27.26
CA GLU A 532 39.65 2.32 28.25
C GLU A 532 40.31 2.65 29.59
N PHE A 533 41.26 1.83 30.05
CA PHE A 533 41.98 2.03 31.31
C PHE A 533 43.34 2.72 31.11
N GLU A 534 43.55 3.34 29.94
CA GLU A 534 44.73 4.14 29.60
C GLU A 534 46.07 3.43 29.84
N ILE A 535 46.14 2.13 29.54
CA ILE A 535 47.36 1.34 29.68
C ILE A 535 48.28 1.63 28.49
N ASN A 536 49.26 2.52 28.68
CA ASN A 536 50.18 2.96 27.63
C ASN A 536 51.52 2.18 27.62
N ASP A 537 51.49 0.86 27.84
CA ASP A 537 52.68 0.00 27.76
C ASP A 537 53.05 -0.30 26.30
N ILE A 538 54.19 0.22 25.84
CA ILE A 538 54.65 0.13 24.45
C ILE A 538 54.86 -1.31 24.02
N LEU A 539 55.48 -2.14 24.87
CA LEU A 539 55.80 -3.52 24.53
C LEU A 539 54.52 -4.35 24.44
N LEU A 540 53.55 -4.09 25.32
CA LEU A 540 52.26 -4.75 25.27
C LEU A 540 51.49 -4.37 24.00
N TRP A 541 51.46 -3.08 23.64
CA TRP A 541 50.80 -2.61 22.41
C TRP A 541 51.46 -3.14 21.15
N ASP A 542 52.79 -3.10 21.05
CA ASP A 542 53.54 -3.63 19.92
C ASP A 542 53.23 -5.11 19.72
N ASN A 543 53.35 -5.91 20.78
CA ASN A 543 53.03 -7.33 20.76
C ASN A 543 51.57 -7.57 20.35
N THR A 544 50.62 -6.84 20.94
CA THR A 544 49.18 -6.99 20.68
C THR A 544 48.82 -6.70 19.24
N LEU A 545 49.23 -5.54 18.73
CA LEU A 545 48.94 -5.15 17.36
C LEU A 545 49.64 -6.08 16.37
N THR A 546 50.89 -6.48 16.62
CA THR A 546 51.58 -7.47 15.76
C THR A 546 50.83 -8.79 15.71
N GLN A 547 50.28 -9.30 16.82
CA GLN A 547 49.50 -10.55 16.78
C GLN A 547 48.14 -10.37 16.11
N MET A 548 47.44 -9.25 16.35
CA MET A 548 46.18 -8.94 15.64
C MET A 548 46.39 -8.92 14.13
N THR A 549 47.47 -8.29 13.67
CA THR A 549 47.86 -8.27 12.25
C THR A 549 48.19 -9.65 11.71
N LYS A 550 48.87 -10.50 12.49
CA LYS A 550 49.21 -11.88 12.07
C LYS A 550 47.98 -12.76 11.89
N LEU A 551 46.97 -12.59 12.75
CA LEU A 551 45.77 -13.44 12.71
C LEU A 551 44.81 -13.06 11.58
N ARG A 552 44.85 -11.83 11.03
CA ARG A 552 43.97 -11.31 9.95
C ARG A 552 42.45 -11.41 10.19
N MET A 553 41.97 -12.14 11.19
CA MET A 553 40.55 -12.33 11.50
C MET A 553 39.93 -11.14 12.27
N VAL A 554 40.66 -10.03 12.45
CA VAL A 554 40.30 -8.91 13.34
C VAL A 554 40.43 -7.58 12.61
N VAL A 555 40.21 -7.52 11.30
CA VAL A 555 40.55 -6.31 10.51
C VAL A 555 39.66 -5.12 10.88
N SER A 556 38.37 -5.34 11.06
CA SER A 556 37.40 -4.30 11.45
C SER A 556 37.68 -3.77 12.87
N ASP A 557 37.98 -4.66 13.80
CA ASP A 557 38.34 -4.32 15.19
C ASP A 557 39.72 -3.68 15.28
N LEU A 558 40.69 -4.15 14.50
CA LEU A 558 42.02 -3.54 14.37
C LEU A 558 41.89 -2.11 13.83
N LYS A 559 41.06 -1.89 12.79
CA LYS A 559 40.75 -0.56 12.26
C LYS A 559 40.21 0.38 13.33
N LYS A 560 39.25 -0.08 14.15
CA LYS A 560 38.71 0.72 15.28
C LYS A 560 39.81 1.08 16.28
N VAL A 561 40.62 0.11 16.68
CA VAL A 561 41.71 0.30 17.65
C VAL A 561 42.76 1.27 17.12
N LEU A 562 43.21 1.13 15.86
CA LEU A 562 44.22 2.02 15.28
C LEU A 562 43.71 3.46 15.19
N LEU A 563 42.44 3.67 14.82
CA LEU A 563 41.84 5.01 14.78
C LEU A 563 41.77 5.67 16.16
N GLN A 564 41.48 4.90 17.22
CA GLN A 564 41.49 5.39 18.60
C GLN A 564 42.90 5.77 19.09
N LEU A 565 43.93 5.06 18.61
CA LEU A 565 45.32 5.27 19.00
C LEU A 565 46.02 6.40 18.24
N ARG A 566 45.38 7.00 17.22
CA ARG A 566 45.95 8.03 16.33
C ARG A 566 46.62 9.20 17.07
N ASN A 567 46.09 9.59 18.22
CA ASN A 567 46.57 10.74 19.00
C ASN A 567 47.61 10.37 20.08
N LYS A 568 48.01 9.09 20.19
CA LYS A 568 48.97 8.61 21.20
C LYS A 568 50.36 8.43 20.60
N ASN A 569 51.13 9.52 20.52
CA ASN A 569 52.47 9.60 19.89
C ASN A 569 53.44 8.47 20.27
N VAL A 570 53.37 7.98 21.51
CA VAL A 570 54.27 6.92 22.02
C VAL A 570 53.98 5.55 21.40
N ILE A 571 52.71 5.28 21.06
CA ILE A 571 52.26 4.00 20.49
C ILE A 571 52.35 4.03 18.96
N VAL A 572 52.14 5.18 18.34
CA VAL A 572 52.22 5.37 16.89
C VAL A 572 53.56 4.92 16.29
N ASN A 573 54.64 5.00 17.07
CA ASN A 573 55.98 4.62 16.63
C ASN A 573 56.28 3.12 16.75
N CYS A 574 55.39 2.30 17.31
CA CYS A 574 55.66 0.86 17.45
C CYS A 574 55.47 0.11 16.13
N ASN A 575 56.20 -0.99 15.96
CA ASN A 575 56.18 -1.77 14.73
C ASN A 575 54.82 -2.43 14.50
N GLY A 576 54.18 -2.93 15.56
CA GLY A 576 52.83 -3.48 15.51
C GLY A 576 51.79 -2.50 14.97
N TYR A 577 51.90 -1.21 15.31
CA TYR A 577 51.01 -0.16 14.80
C TYR A 577 51.21 0.09 13.29
N LYS A 578 52.47 0.18 12.84
CA LYS A 578 52.81 0.28 11.41
C LYS A 578 52.31 -0.93 10.62
N MET A 579 52.57 -2.13 11.13
CA MET A 579 52.10 -3.39 10.53
C MET A 579 50.57 -3.44 10.43
N GLY A 580 49.84 -2.96 11.43
CA GLY A 580 48.39 -2.92 11.42
C GLY A 580 47.84 -1.99 10.34
N TRP A 581 48.40 -0.79 10.20
CA TRP A 581 48.04 0.13 9.12
C TRP A 581 48.41 -0.43 7.75
N GLN A 582 49.58 -1.06 7.60
CA GLN A 582 49.96 -1.74 6.36
C GLN A 582 48.92 -2.79 5.95
N LEU A 583 48.46 -3.62 6.89
CA LEU A 583 47.48 -4.66 6.61
C LEU A 583 46.13 -4.07 6.15
N ILE A 584 45.55 -3.16 6.94
CA ILE A 584 44.23 -2.57 6.63
C ILE A 584 44.23 -1.86 5.27
N ILE A 585 45.33 -1.18 4.95
CA ILE A 585 45.44 -0.48 3.67
C ILE A 585 45.71 -1.45 2.53
N SER A 586 46.47 -2.53 2.73
CA SER A 586 46.86 -3.45 1.65
C SER A 586 45.84 -4.54 1.34
N GLU A 587 45.02 -4.93 2.32
CA GLU A 587 44.13 -6.09 2.23
C GLU A 587 43.04 -5.93 1.17
N PRO A 588 42.28 -4.82 1.09
CA PRO A 588 41.28 -4.63 0.03
C PRO A 588 41.88 -4.73 -1.38
N PHE A 589 43.12 -4.26 -1.57
CA PHE A 589 43.83 -4.36 -2.85
C PHE A 589 44.43 -5.75 -3.10
N SER A 590 44.62 -6.55 -2.07
CA SER A 590 45.11 -7.92 -2.19
C SER A 590 43.99 -8.91 -2.51
N GLU A 591 42.76 -8.61 -2.07
CA GLU A 591 41.54 -9.38 -2.34
C GLU A 591 40.83 -8.95 -3.64
N MET A 592 41.39 -7.96 -4.35
CA MET A 592 40.83 -7.44 -5.59
C MET A 592 41.05 -8.43 -6.74
N ASP A 593 39.96 -8.87 -7.37
CA ASP A 593 40.01 -9.70 -8.57
C ASP A 593 40.51 -8.94 -9.81
N ILE A 594 40.85 -9.67 -10.88
CA ILE A 594 41.31 -9.09 -12.15
C ILE A 594 40.24 -8.16 -12.77
N ASN A 595 38.96 -8.45 -12.53
CA ASN A 595 37.82 -7.60 -12.89
C ASN A 595 36.95 -7.40 -11.63
N PRO A 596 37.23 -6.39 -10.81
CA PRO A 596 36.58 -6.24 -9.51
C PRO A 596 35.11 -5.81 -9.65
N ASN A 597 34.27 -6.25 -8.70
CA ASN A 597 32.90 -5.78 -8.55
C ASN A 597 32.86 -4.38 -7.88
N LEU A 598 31.68 -3.76 -7.84
CA LEU A 598 31.52 -2.42 -7.25
C LEU A 598 31.88 -2.37 -5.75
N GLU A 599 31.58 -3.43 -5.01
CA GLU A 599 31.87 -3.52 -3.57
C GLU A 599 33.38 -3.60 -3.28
N GLN A 600 34.12 -4.41 -4.03
CA GLN A 600 35.59 -4.49 -3.95
C GLN A 600 36.24 -3.14 -4.28
N ILE A 601 35.72 -2.42 -5.28
CA ILE A 601 36.18 -1.07 -5.60
C ILE A 601 35.88 -0.12 -4.44
N ASP A 602 34.68 -0.15 -3.87
CA ASP A 602 34.29 0.71 -2.75
C ASP A 602 35.13 0.44 -1.49
N ASN A 603 35.47 -0.82 -1.20
CA ASN A 603 36.38 -1.16 -0.11
C ASN A 603 37.79 -0.59 -0.33
N CYS A 604 38.28 -0.58 -1.57
CA CYS A 604 39.57 0.03 -1.90
C CYS A 604 39.52 1.56 -1.80
N ILE A 605 38.42 2.19 -2.21
CA ILE A 605 38.20 3.62 -2.03
C ILE A 605 38.19 3.98 -0.54
N GLU A 606 37.51 3.19 0.29
CA GLU A 606 37.52 3.37 1.73
C GLU A 606 38.95 3.29 2.29
N ALA A 607 39.76 2.32 1.84
CA ALA A 607 41.17 2.21 2.23
C ALA A 607 41.99 3.46 1.85
N VAL A 608 41.80 4.01 0.65
CA VAL A 608 42.45 5.27 0.25
C VAL A 608 42.03 6.43 1.17
N CYS A 609 40.74 6.54 1.49
CA CYS A 609 40.25 7.57 2.41
C CYS A 609 40.80 7.40 3.83
N LEU A 610 41.04 6.16 4.28
CA LEU A 610 41.62 5.89 5.60
C LEU A 610 43.07 6.40 5.73
N LEU A 611 43.81 6.53 4.62
CA LEU A 611 45.17 7.09 4.65
C LEU A 611 45.21 8.52 5.21
N TYR A 612 44.16 9.32 5.01
CA TYR A 612 44.06 10.67 5.61
C TYR A 612 44.04 10.64 7.14
N SER A 613 43.66 9.50 7.73
CA SER A 613 43.63 9.29 9.18
C SER A 613 44.86 8.53 9.70
N CYS A 614 45.81 8.15 8.84
CA CYS A 614 46.98 7.35 9.21
C CYS A 614 48.19 8.25 9.56
N PRO A 615 48.68 8.25 10.82
CA PRO A 615 49.86 9.04 11.21
C PRO A 615 51.18 8.60 10.57
N VAL A 616 51.25 7.34 10.14
CA VAL A 616 52.46 6.68 9.63
C VAL A 616 52.39 6.43 8.12
N ALA A 617 51.54 7.16 7.40
CA ALA A 617 51.32 6.96 5.97
C ALA A 617 52.63 7.00 5.14
N HIS A 618 53.59 7.83 5.54
CA HIS A 618 54.89 7.98 4.89
C HIS A 618 55.86 6.79 5.11
N GLU A 619 55.54 5.88 6.03
CA GLU A 619 56.36 4.70 6.35
C GLU A 619 55.76 3.40 5.81
N LEU A 620 54.61 3.47 5.14
CA LEU A 620 53.95 2.32 4.53
C LEU A 620 54.58 1.97 3.18
N ASP A 621 54.55 0.69 2.83
CA ASP A 621 54.99 0.18 1.52
C ASP A 621 53.79 0.07 0.57
N PHE A 622 53.82 0.82 -0.53
CA PHE A 622 52.75 0.85 -1.52
C PHE A 622 53.07 0.03 -2.78
N THR A 623 54.26 -0.58 -2.88
CA THR A 623 54.72 -1.27 -4.10
C THR A 623 53.78 -2.41 -4.52
N VAL A 624 53.28 -3.20 -3.56
CA VAL A 624 52.34 -4.31 -3.83
C VAL A 624 50.95 -3.78 -4.20
N ILE A 625 50.48 -2.74 -3.52
CA ILE A 625 49.17 -2.12 -3.77
C ILE A 625 49.10 -1.56 -5.20
N VAL A 626 50.12 -0.81 -5.61
CA VAL A 626 50.25 -0.24 -6.94
C VAL A 626 50.26 -1.33 -8.01
N ARG A 627 50.98 -2.43 -7.77
CA ARG A 627 51.02 -3.57 -8.70
C ARG A 627 49.64 -4.20 -8.89
N ASN A 628 48.91 -4.42 -7.79
CA ASN A 628 47.58 -5.03 -7.85
C ASN A 628 46.58 -4.12 -8.59
N CYS A 629 46.63 -2.79 -8.38
CA CYS A 629 45.79 -1.85 -9.11
C CYS A 629 45.97 -1.97 -10.64
N PHE A 630 47.21 -2.13 -11.11
CA PHE A 630 47.47 -2.31 -12.55
C PHE A 630 47.07 -3.70 -13.06
N GLN A 631 47.23 -4.76 -12.25
CA GLN A 631 46.80 -6.11 -12.61
C GLN A 631 45.27 -6.22 -12.74
N SER A 632 44.53 -5.52 -11.88
CA SER A 632 43.06 -5.45 -11.89
C SER A 632 42.48 -4.37 -12.81
N LYS A 633 43.34 -3.75 -13.65
CA LYS A 633 42.99 -2.70 -14.62
C LYS A 633 42.32 -1.45 -14.00
N GLN A 634 42.51 -1.21 -12.69
CA GLN A 634 41.99 -0.03 -11.97
C GLN A 634 43.10 1.01 -11.79
N ALA A 635 43.63 1.54 -12.90
CA ALA A 635 44.77 2.48 -12.86
C ALA A 635 44.47 3.80 -12.14
N TYR A 636 43.19 4.22 -12.08
CA TYR A 636 42.78 5.42 -11.35
C TYR A 636 42.96 5.29 -9.83
N LEU A 637 42.88 4.08 -9.26
CA LEU A 637 43.18 3.84 -7.83
C LEU A 637 44.68 4.02 -7.54
N ALA A 638 45.56 3.54 -8.44
CA ALA A 638 47.00 3.79 -8.33
C ALA A 638 47.34 5.28 -8.47
N ALA A 639 46.64 5.99 -9.37
CA ALA A 639 46.79 7.43 -9.52
C ALA A 639 46.37 8.19 -8.25
N ALA A 640 45.30 7.77 -7.57
CA ALA A 640 44.85 8.37 -6.31
C ALA A 640 45.87 8.25 -5.16
N LEU A 641 46.81 7.29 -5.24
CA LEU A 641 47.85 7.06 -4.24
C LEU A 641 49.12 7.91 -4.44
N LEU A 642 49.30 8.58 -5.59
CA LEU A 642 50.50 9.35 -5.93
C LEU A 642 51.00 10.28 -4.79
N PRO A 643 50.15 11.01 -4.04
CA PRO A 643 50.63 11.88 -2.96
C PRO A 643 51.30 11.16 -1.78
N PHE A 644 51.17 9.83 -1.69
CA PHE A 644 51.72 9.01 -0.62
C PHE A 644 52.95 8.18 -1.06
N LEU A 645 53.25 8.13 -2.35
CA LEU A 645 54.33 7.32 -2.91
C LEU A 645 55.68 8.05 -2.81
N ASN A 646 56.77 7.26 -2.78
CA ASN A 646 58.12 7.82 -2.93
C ASN A 646 58.43 8.19 -4.40
N ASP A 647 59.53 8.92 -4.64
CA ASP A 647 59.89 9.42 -5.98
C ASP A 647 60.06 8.30 -7.03
N ALA A 648 60.56 7.13 -6.63
CA ALA A 648 60.77 6.00 -7.53
C ALA A 648 59.43 5.34 -7.92
N GLU A 649 58.54 5.14 -6.95
CA GLU A 649 57.19 4.62 -7.15
C GLU A 649 56.31 5.59 -7.96
N ASN A 650 56.41 6.90 -7.67
CA ASN A 650 55.74 7.95 -8.43
C ASN A 650 56.12 7.91 -9.92
N LYS A 651 57.42 7.81 -10.21
CA LYS A 651 57.90 7.71 -11.59
C LYS A 651 57.37 6.44 -12.29
N PHE A 652 57.39 5.30 -11.60
CA PHE A 652 56.87 4.04 -12.14
C PHE A 652 55.37 4.10 -12.45
N VAL A 653 54.56 4.68 -11.55
CA VAL A 653 53.10 4.82 -11.74
C VAL A 653 52.80 5.73 -12.93
N LEU A 654 53.47 6.89 -13.02
CA LEU A 654 53.26 7.84 -14.11
C LEU A 654 53.67 7.28 -15.48
N GLU A 655 54.82 6.60 -15.57
CA GLU A 655 55.26 5.93 -16.80
C GLU A 655 54.29 4.82 -17.23
N THR A 656 53.79 4.03 -16.27
CA THR A 656 52.86 2.93 -16.54
C THR A 656 51.48 3.43 -16.99
N ILE A 657 50.99 4.51 -16.39
CA ILE A 657 49.72 5.15 -16.78
C ILE A 657 49.83 5.69 -18.20
N ASN A 658 50.92 6.41 -18.53
CA ASN A 658 51.13 6.99 -19.87
C ASN A 658 51.26 5.92 -20.97
N GLN A 659 51.78 4.74 -20.66
CA GLN A 659 51.95 3.67 -21.64
C GLN A 659 50.69 2.82 -21.85
N LYS A 660 49.84 2.66 -20.84
CA LYS A 660 48.78 1.63 -20.83
C LYS A 660 47.35 2.16 -20.71
N CYS A 661 47.15 3.44 -20.38
CA CYS A 661 45.81 3.98 -20.09
C CYS A 661 45.42 5.11 -21.05
N GLN A 662 44.13 5.19 -21.37
CA GLN A 662 43.56 6.36 -22.07
C GLN A 662 43.33 7.49 -21.06
N ILE A 663 43.99 8.63 -21.28
CA ILE A 663 44.04 9.75 -20.31
C ILE A 663 42.65 10.37 -20.07
N GLU A 664 41.81 10.46 -21.10
CA GLU A 664 40.45 11.04 -20.98
C GLU A 664 39.55 10.21 -20.04
N LYS A 665 39.58 8.88 -20.18
CA LYS A 665 38.84 7.95 -19.34
C LYS A 665 39.35 7.96 -17.89
N LEU A 666 40.68 8.06 -17.71
CA LEU A 666 41.29 8.16 -16.38
C LEU A 666 40.82 9.41 -15.63
N ILE A 667 40.67 10.55 -16.33
CA ILE A 667 40.18 11.79 -15.73
C ILE A 667 38.72 11.66 -15.30
N GLU A 668 37.88 11.00 -16.10
CA GLU A 668 36.48 10.72 -15.75
C GLU A 668 36.38 9.82 -14.51
N ASP A 669 37.16 8.74 -14.46
CA ASP A 669 37.21 7.81 -13.32
C ASP A 669 37.74 8.51 -12.04
N LEU A 670 38.73 9.41 -12.17
CA LEU A 670 39.21 10.24 -11.06
C LEU A 670 38.14 11.23 -10.57
N ASN A 671 37.39 11.87 -11.48
CA ASN A 671 36.28 12.74 -11.06
C ASN A 671 35.18 11.97 -10.32
N HIS A 672 34.93 10.72 -10.72
CA HIS A 672 34.04 9.82 -9.99
C HIS A 672 34.59 9.41 -8.60
N LEU A 673 35.90 9.25 -8.43
CA LEU A 673 36.49 9.08 -7.10
C LEU A 673 36.35 10.33 -6.21
N SER A 674 36.44 11.53 -6.79
CA SER A 674 36.27 12.79 -6.07
C SER A 674 34.87 12.90 -5.46
N SER A 675 33.83 12.50 -6.21
CA SER A 675 32.46 12.47 -5.70
C SER A 675 32.24 11.44 -4.59
N LYS A 676 33.12 10.43 -4.48
CA LYS A 676 33.16 9.44 -3.39
C LYS A 676 34.07 9.83 -2.21
N GLY A 677 34.61 11.05 -2.20
CA GLY A 677 35.34 11.61 -1.05
C GLY A 677 36.87 11.45 -1.08
N VAL A 678 37.45 11.01 -2.20
CA VAL A 678 38.92 10.98 -2.38
C VAL A 678 39.42 12.41 -2.67
N LEU A 679 40.27 12.94 -1.80
CA LEU A 679 40.75 14.34 -1.86
C LEU A 679 42.09 14.50 -2.59
N THR A 680 42.78 13.42 -2.90
CA THR A 680 44.12 13.43 -3.53
C THR A 680 44.10 13.84 -5.01
N ILE A 681 42.93 13.91 -5.63
CA ILE A 681 42.76 14.06 -7.08
C ILE A 681 43.15 15.45 -7.57
N THR A 682 42.98 16.50 -6.77
CA THR A 682 43.37 17.88 -7.13
C THR A 682 44.88 18.02 -7.34
N HIS A 683 45.69 17.31 -6.54
CA HIS A 683 47.14 17.23 -6.68
C HIS A 683 47.56 16.41 -7.92
N VAL A 684 46.84 15.33 -8.21
CA VAL A 684 47.09 14.47 -9.36
C VAL A 684 46.76 15.19 -10.67
N SER A 685 45.64 15.92 -10.74
CA SER A 685 45.30 16.73 -11.92
C SER A 685 46.38 17.77 -12.23
N CYS A 686 46.90 18.50 -11.24
CA CYS A 686 47.98 19.46 -11.47
C CYS A 686 49.31 18.81 -11.90
N ASN A 687 49.73 17.72 -11.24
CA ASN A 687 51.00 17.05 -11.56
C ASN A 687 50.96 16.27 -12.88
N THR A 688 49.81 15.67 -13.24
CA THR A 688 49.65 14.96 -14.52
C THR A 688 49.68 15.95 -15.68
N PHE A 689 49.06 17.13 -15.54
CA PHE A 689 49.17 18.21 -16.53
C PHE A 689 50.60 18.76 -16.66
N LEU A 690 51.36 18.88 -15.56
CA LEU A 690 52.78 19.29 -15.57
C LEU A 690 53.72 18.24 -16.17
N PHE A 691 53.44 16.95 -15.99
CA PHE A 691 54.26 15.87 -16.56
C PHE A 691 53.96 15.65 -18.06
N ILE A 692 52.70 15.79 -18.49
CA ILE A 692 52.32 15.76 -19.91
C ILE A 692 52.96 16.92 -20.68
N GLN A 693 53.20 18.08 -20.05
CA GLN A 693 53.95 19.19 -20.67
C GLN A 693 55.47 18.98 -20.73
N ASN A 694 56.05 18.08 -19.93
CA ASN A 694 57.50 17.84 -19.90
C ASN A 694 57.96 16.60 -20.67
N VAL A 695 57.02 15.82 -21.25
CA VAL A 695 57.30 14.62 -22.05
C VAL A 695 56.91 14.81 -23.53
N TYR A 696 56.53 16.01 -23.93
CA TYR A 696 56.37 16.43 -25.33
C TYR A 696 57.39 17.49 -25.74
#